data_AF-A0A7C1G0Z6-F1
#
_entry.id   AF-A0A7C1G0Z6-F1
#
_cell.length_a   1.000
_cell.length_b   1.000
_cell.length_c   1.000
_cell.angle_alpha   90.00
_cell.angle_beta   90.00
_cell.angle_gamma   90.00
#
_symmetry.space_group_name_H-M   'P 1'
#
loop_
_entity.id
_entity.type
_entity.pdbx_description
1 polymer ?
#
loop_
_entity_poly.entity_id
_entity_poly.type
_entity_poly.pdbx_seq_one_letter_code
_entity_poly.pdbx_strand_id
1 'polypeptide(L)'
;MRVHSSPIITSRLQLRAWHRGLTAFLWLAVLLAAIHFAHQVIVPAENSLTQGFAAYYTASRLLLSGQFDARVYDNAWFEAQARAAMNGEASDIFNVNPPSTAWMMVGLAALSPHTARIAWTLGNLALLMAALALLGGELGLGGAGLGLLALIALGFTPISENFRLGQAYILLLFLYTLALRGFLRGEDGLLGLSLALLLALKSAGAPLLLLLWRRWRALGIALAGAALIVVGSLPWIGLDTWRAYLLALPDIGRSPWATSIFYQTTNSLWQHLFRYDPQWNPGAVVDLPALAAVLTLLSIGVALAVTLRYTRQDKPPDLVFAAFVVLTVLLAPVGEQHHHTVLLLPLAVVLARTGQASHSRPTIGQWLEAALAAGALILLAKYIDLRHAETAGWGALLAYPRVYGTWLLWAGLMLRLKIENRERVDRQPVSSIPRPPSSVLLGLFAVALALRLALILAFRFDGLYGQDAFEYYTYGRALWEARGRVPLLGPMYWPLGYPYAMLLGFLVTGVRPVGAQLISLLAGSAAAPLTVLLARDVLLRFGAKRDNAWRAALVAGVLMAACGQLVQSSIVVMSDAAGVFWAVLSAWALVRAQGTRRPAWLVLSACALAAATMTRWINGLLLLPWAGYWLVDVRQRPRTTEGGRRISPCPLSSVVRPLAVALIAAGLAFAPQAVQSAADPSSSLGHIWLQGWNPANALQRSFVNLEGVFNYPWPVALFYARPAFHPFFLSPIFTPALVIGLGIVGMALVKREGIAGAAPLLIGWPLAQYMFLAGIPYQNSRYALALVPPLIVLTGIGANALWTVARSRWGRAVLLAAGAIGVAGMLFWGWRTTLASPIQLKQADLETARWVQRQVPADARVLAFGLTATLRFYTPLEAREFFNETPETLAALLADGRPTYLVLNVGNVETQWQGRSPQINLHWLRDGPGLEEIGERNDYTLYRILQQ
;
A
#
# COMPACT_ATOMS: atom_id res chain seq x y z
N MET A 1 -21.86 -33.97 -45.52
CA MET A 1 -20.80 -33.46 -44.62
C MET A 1 -21.00 -31.96 -44.44
N ARG A 2 -21.44 -31.52 -43.24
CA ARG A 2 -21.70 -30.10 -42.93
C ARG A 2 -20.38 -29.40 -42.60
N VAL A 3 -20.04 -28.39 -43.38
CA VAL A 3 -18.94 -27.46 -43.11
C VAL A 3 -19.39 -26.50 -42.01
N HIS A 4 -18.88 -26.69 -40.79
CA HIS A 4 -19.04 -25.73 -39.71
C HIS A 4 -18.07 -24.56 -39.92
N SER A 5 -18.57 -23.50 -40.55
CA SER A 5 -17.99 -22.17 -40.50
C SER A 5 -18.05 -21.65 -39.06
N SER A 6 -16.87 -21.33 -38.50
CA SER A 6 -16.72 -20.82 -37.13
C SER A 6 -17.54 -19.54 -36.88
N PRO A 7 -18.39 -19.49 -35.83
CA PRO A 7 -19.25 -18.33 -35.51
C PRO A 7 -18.49 -17.10 -34.94
N ILE A 8 -17.16 -17.15 -34.86
CA ILE A 8 -16.33 -16.08 -34.27
C ILE A 8 -16.01 -14.98 -35.29
N ILE A 9 -16.01 -15.26 -36.60
CA ILE A 9 -15.66 -14.28 -37.64
C ILE A 9 -16.85 -13.37 -37.99
N THR A 10 -18.08 -13.90 -37.98
CA THR A 10 -19.32 -13.16 -38.26
C THR A 10 -19.65 -12.10 -37.21
N SER A 11 -19.36 -12.35 -35.92
CA SER A 11 -19.61 -11.38 -34.84
C SER A 11 -18.75 -10.11 -34.94
N ARG A 12 -17.49 -10.22 -35.39
CA ARG A 12 -16.57 -9.07 -35.52
C ARG A 12 -16.92 -8.17 -36.72
N LEU A 13 -17.41 -8.75 -37.81
CA LEU A 13 -17.87 -7.99 -38.98
C LEU A 13 -19.17 -7.24 -38.68
N GLN A 14 -20.10 -7.87 -37.97
CA GLN A 14 -21.32 -7.21 -37.49
C GLN A 14 -21.01 -6.06 -36.54
N LEU A 15 -20.17 -6.26 -35.50
CA LEU A 15 -19.75 -5.18 -34.59
C LEU A 15 -19.10 -3.99 -35.32
N ARG A 16 -18.27 -4.25 -36.34
CA ARG A 16 -17.67 -3.18 -37.17
C ARG A 16 -18.68 -2.46 -38.05
N ALA A 17 -19.70 -3.16 -38.55
CA ALA A 17 -20.79 -2.55 -39.32
C ALA A 17 -21.67 -1.67 -38.41
N TRP A 18 -22.02 -2.16 -37.21
CA TRP A 18 -22.75 -1.40 -36.19
C TRP A 18 -22.01 -0.13 -35.74
N HIS A 19 -20.70 -0.22 -35.46
CA HIS A 19 -19.90 0.97 -35.11
C HIS A 19 -19.80 1.99 -36.25
N ARG A 20 -19.68 1.53 -37.51
CA ARG A 20 -19.68 2.40 -38.68
C ARG A 20 -21.05 3.06 -38.89
N GLY A 21 -22.14 2.30 -38.73
CA GLY A 21 -23.51 2.82 -38.79
C GLY A 21 -23.80 3.87 -37.70
N LEU A 22 -23.43 3.60 -36.45
CA LEU A 22 -23.56 4.54 -35.35
C LEU A 22 -22.74 5.82 -35.59
N THR A 23 -21.50 5.68 -36.07
CA THR A 23 -20.66 6.84 -36.39
C THR A 23 -21.28 7.69 -37.50
N ALA A 24 -21.75 7.06 -38.58
CA ALA A 24 -22.43 7.75 -39.67
C ALA A 24 -23.72 8.46 -39.21
N PHE A 25 -24.54 7.79 -38.39
CA PHE A 25 -25.74 8.39 -37.80
C PHE A 25 -25.41 9.62 -36.94
N LEU A 26 -24.39 9.52 -36.08
CA LEU A 26 -23.96 10.65 -35.25
C LEU A 26 -23.49 11.83 -36.10
N TRP A 27 -22.72 11.60 -37.17
CA TRP A 27 -22.29 12.69 -38.06
C TRP A 27 -23.43 13.29 -38.88
N LEU A 28 -24.43 12.50 -39.27
CA LEU A 28 -25.67 13.04 -39.87
C LEU A 28 -26.41 13.92 -38.86
N ALA A 29 -26.55 13.49 -37.61
CA ALA A 29 -27.13 14.28 -36.55
C ALA A 29 -26.34 15.58 -36.30
N VAL A 30 -24.99 15.52 -36.33
CA VAL A 30 -24.12 16.71 -36.23
C VAL A 30 -24.40 17.66 -37.37
N LEU A 31 -24.53 17.17 -38.61
CA LEU A 31 -24.83 18.01 -39.78
C LEU A 31 -26.16 18.74 -39.62
N LEU A 32 -27.22 18.02 -39.23
CA LEU A 32 -28.54 18.60 -38.99
C LEU A 32 -28.53 19.61 -37.83
N ALA A 33 -27.86 19.28 -36.73
CA ALA A 33 -27.68 20.17 -35.59
C ALA A 33 -26.86 21.42 -35.95
N ALA A 34 -25.85 21.29 -36.82
CA ALA A 34 -25.04 22.41 -37.28
C ALA A 34 -25.82 23.35 -38.18
N ILE A 35 -26.66 22.81 -39.10
CA ILE A 35 -27.57 23.61 -39.92
C ILE A 35 -28.56 24.36 -39.02
N HIS A 36 -29.16 23.67 -38.05
CA HIS A 36 -30.07 24.28 -37.08
C HIS A 36 -29.38 25.37 -36.25
N PHE A 37 -28.18 25.10 -35.74
CA PHE A 37 -27.38 26.06 -34.97
C PHE A 37 -26.98 27.27 -35.81
N ALA A 38 -26.58 27.08 -37.06
CA ALA A 38 -26.28 28.17 -37.97
C ALA A 38 -27.50 29.08 -38.17
N HIS A 39 -28.67 28.49 -38.45
CA HIS A 39 -29.91 29.22 -38.67
C HIS A 39 -30.46 29.92 -37.41
N GLN A 40 -30.40 29.27 -36.24
CA GLN A 40 -31.01 29.77 -35.00
C GLN A 40 -30.07 30.62 -34.15
N VAL A 41 -28.76 30.51 -34.35
CA VAL A 41 -27.76 31.15 -33.50
C VAL A 41 -26.84 32.05 -34.29
N ILE A 42 -26.17 31.53 -35.33
CA ILE A 42 -25.14 32.29 -36.06
C ILE A 42 -25.75 33.41 -36.89
N VAL A 43 -26.71 33.11 -37.77
CA VAL A 43 -27.34 34.11 -38.66
C VAL A 43 -28.01 35.25 -37.87
N PRO A 44 -28.78 35.00 -36.79
CA PRO A 44 -29.31 36.09 -35.97
C PRO A 44 -28.23 36.88 -35.21
N ALA A 45 -27.17 36.22 -34.75
CA ALA A 45 -26.08 36.87 -34.01
C ALA A 45 -25.23 37.80 -34.90
N GLU A 46 -25.11 37.50 -36.20
CA GLU A 46 -24.42 38.35 -37.17
C GLU A 46 -25.20 39.64 -37.47
N ASN A 47 -26.53 39.60 -37.40
CA ASN A 47 -27.42 40.71 -37.74
C ASN A 47 -27.85 41.55 -36.53
N SER A 48 -27.28 41.30 -35.34
CA SER A 48 -27.64 42.01 -34.11
C SER A 48 -26.41 42.48 -33.34
N LEU A 49 -26.37 43.77 -33.03
CA LEU A 49 -25.48 44.33 -32.03
C LEU A 49 -26.09 44.07 -30.64
N THR A 50 -25.33 43.42 -29.77
CA THR A 50 -25.83 42.96 -28.48
C THR A 50 -24.96 43.44 -27.32
N GLN A 51 -25.59 43.43 -26.14
CA GLN A 51 -24.88 43.56 -24.87
C GLN A 51 -23.87 42.40 -24.75
N GLY A 52 -22.65 42.68 -24.33
CA GLY A 52 -21.47 41.80 -24.37
C GLY A 52 -20.48 42.21 -25.46
N PHE A 53 -20.88 42.09 -26.73
CA PHE A 53 -20.08 42.55 -27.87
C PHE A 53 -19.76 44.04 -27.76
N ALA A 54 -20.78 44.84 -27.42
CA ALA A 54 -20.65 46.29 -27.27
C ALA A 54 -19.55 46.67 -26.28
N ALA A 55 -19.40 45.97 -25.15
CA ALA A 55 -18.35 46.25 -24.18
C ALA A 55 -16.94 46.05 -24.76
N TYR A 56 -16.67 44.91 -25.38
CA TYR A 56 -15.32 44.62 -25.93
C TYR A 56 -14.97 45.52 -27.11
N TYR A 57 -15.92 45.75 -28.01
CA TYR A 57 -15.70 46.62 -29.17
C TYR A 57 -15.46 48.06 -28.73
N THR A 58 -16.30 48.59 -27.83
CA THR A 58 -16.19 49.98 -27.36
C THR A 58 -14.88 50.19 -26.59
N ALA A 59 -14.53 49.28 -25.70
CA ALA A 59 -13.25 49.32 -24.98
C ALA A 59 -12.05 49.33 -25.95
N SER A 60 -12.08 48.46 -26.96
CA SER A 60 -11.03 48.39 -27.98
C SER A 60 -10.97 49.65 -28.86
N ARG A 61 -12.12 50.26 -29.14
CA ARG A 61 -12.22 51.49 -29.94
C ARG A 61 -11.75 52.72 -29.17
N LEU A 62 -12.07 52.81 -27.88
CA LEU A 62 -11.54 53.83 -26.96
C LEU A 62 -10.02 53.68 -26.83
N LEU A 63 -9.50 52.45 -26.81
CA LEU A 63 -8.05 52.20 -26.76
C LEU A 63 -7.37 52.67 -28.05
N LEU A 64 -7.94 52.38 -29.21
CA LEU A 64 -7.46 52.87 -30.51
C LEU A 64 -7.48 54.39 -30.64
N SER A 65 -8.49 55.06 -30.08
CA SER A 65 -8.63 56.51 -30.14
C SER A 65 -7.82 57.25 -29.07
N GLY A 66 -7.09 56.53 -28.20
CA GLY A 66 -6.34 57.11 -27.10
C GLY A 66 -7.21 57.67 -25.96
N GLN A 67 -8.46 57.23 -25.88
CA GLN A 67 -9.47 57.68 -24.90
C GLN A 67 -9.76 56.63 -23.81
N PHE A 68 -9.02 55.52 -23.79
CA PHE A 68 -9.18 54.47 -22.77
C PHE A 68 -8.45 54.85 -21.48
N ASP A 69 -9.21 55.20 -20.45
CA ASP A 69 -8.70 55.59 -19.13
C ASP A 69 -9.59 55.05 -17.99
N ALA A 70 -9.31 55.43 -16.75
CA ALA A 70 -10.01 54.94 -15.57
C ALA A 70 -11.55 55.14 -15.59
N ARG A 71 -12.06 56.09 -16.39
CA ARG A 71 -13.51 56.33 -16.55
C ARG A 71 -14.26 55.15 -17.16
N VAL A 72 -13.56 54.20 -17.80
CA VAL A 72 -14.19 52.97 -18.30
C VAL A 72 -14.85 52.15 -17.17
N TYR A 73 -14.47 52.38 -15.90
CA TYR A 73 -15.09 51.77 -14.73
C TYR A 73 -16.25 52.58 -14.13
N ASP A 74 -16.57 53.75 -14.69
CA ASP A 74 -17.84 54.45 -14.46
C ASP A 74 -18.88 53.88 -15.44
N ASN A 75 -19.85 53.14 -14.89
CA ASN A 75 -20.88 52.47 -15.68
C ASN A 75 -21.68 53.44 -16.56
N ALA A 76 -22.08 54.61 -16.03
CA ALA A 76 -22.90 55.55 -16.77
C ALA A 76 -22.12 56.21 -17.91
N TRP A 77 -20.86 56.56 -17.66
CA TRP A 77 -19.97 57.08 -18.69
C TRP A 77 -19.73 56.06 -19.79
N PHE A 78 -19.37 54.82 -19.42
CA PHE A 78 -19.06 53.78 -20.41
C PHE A 78 -20.30 53.34 -21.20
N GLU A 79 -21.48 53.25 -20.58
CA GLU A 79 -22.73 52.97 -21.28
C GLU A 79 -23.05 54.02 -22.35
N ALA A 80 -22.78 55.30 -22.07
CA ALA A 80 -22.94 56.37 -23.05
C ALA A 80 -21.96 56.21 -24.23
N GLN A 81 -20.71 55.85 -23.96
CA GLN A 81 -19.73 55.56 -25.02
C GLN A 81 -20.12 54.32 -25.83
N ALA A 82 -20.60 53.27 -25.17
CA ALA A 82 -21.05 52.05 -25.83
C ALA A 82 -22.25 52.31 -26.73
N ARG A 83 -23.23 53.08 -26.24
CA ARG A 83 -24.39 53.49 -27.03
C ARG A 83 -23.99 54.29 -28.25
N ALA A 84 -23.04 55.23 -28.11
CA ALA A 84 -22.52 56.00 -29.23
C ALA A 84 -21.76 55.11 -30.24
N ALA A 85 -20.88 54.22 -29.76
CA ALA A 85 -20.09 53.33 -30.62
C ALA A 85 -20.94 52.30 -31.38
N MET A 86 -22.12 51.94 -30.84
CA MET A 86 -23.07 51.00 -31.43
C MET A 86 -24.21 51.68 -32.20
N ASN A 87 -24.11 52.99 -32.50
CA ASN A 87 -25.16 53.78 -33.18
C ASN A 87 -26.54 53.69 -32.50
N GLY A 88 -26.57 53.53 -31.17
CA GLY A 88 -27.80 53.41 -30.38
C GLY A 88 -28.41 52.00 -30.33
N GLU A 89 -27.92 51.03 -31.12
CA GLU A 89 -28.51 49.68 -31.21
C GLU A 89 -28.27 48.84 -29.93
N ALA A 90 -27.17 49.08 -29.22
CA ALA A 90 -26.81 48.39 -27.99
C ALA A 90 -26.00 49.28 -27.04
N SER A 91 -26.00 48.94 -25.75
CA SER A 91 -25.12 49.55 -24.73
C SER A 91 -24.71 48.48 -23.73
N ASP A 92 -23.63 48.71 -22.99
CA ASP A 92 -23.13 47.78 -21.99
C ASP A 92 -22.17 48.48 -21.02
N ILE A 93 -21.73 47.79 -19.98
CA ILE A 93 -20.72 48.22 -19.01
C ILE A 93 -19.40 47.48 -19.22
N PHE A 94 -18.27 48.12 -18.86
CA PHE A 94 -16.96 47.47 -18.88
C PHE A 94 -16.52 46.94 -17.52
N ASN A 95 -17.15 47.41 -16.44
CA ASN A 95 -16.95 46.93 -15.08
C ASN A 95 -16.94 45.39 -15.06
N VAL A 96 -16.10 44.80 -14.22
CA VAL A 96 -15.71 43.37 -14.12
C VAL A 96 -14.64 42.87 -15.10
N ASN A 97 -14.27 43.63 -16.13
CA ASN A 97 -13.20 43.25 -17.05
C ASN A 97 -11.83 43.83 -16.63
N PRO A 98 -10.73 43.06 -16.70
CA PRO A 98 -9.41 43.64 -16.57
C PRO A 98 -9.14 44.63 -17.72
N PRO A 99 -8.34 45.68 -17.51
CA PRO A 99 -8.08 46.68 -18.56
C PRO A 99 -7.54 46.08 -19.86
N SER A 100 -6.70 45.05 -19.76
CA SER A 100 -6.15 44.32 -20.92
C SER A 100 -7.19 43.60 -21.78
N THR A 101 -8.44 43.42 -21.33
CA THR A 101 -9.54 42.94 -22.18
C THR A 101 -9.76 43.84 -23.40
N ALA A 102 -9.48 45.14 -23.29
CA ALA A 102 -9.58 46.09 -24.40
C ALA A 102 -8.68 45.73 -25.60
N TRP A 103 -7.68 44.86 -25.43
CA TRP A 103 -6.82 44.41 -26.54
C TRP A 103 -7.44 43.34 -27.43
N MET A 104 -8.50 42.67 -26.96
CA MET A 104 -9.06 41.50 -27.63
C MET A 104 -9.62 41.79 -29.02
N MET A 105 -10.19 42.99 -29.22
CA MET A 105 -10.80 43.38 -30.49
C MET A 105 -10.12 44.59 -31.13
N VAL A 106 -8.92 44.99 -30.70
CA VAL A 106 -8.23 46.18 -31.28
C VAL A 106 -8.13 46.08 -32.81
N GLY A 107 -7.75 44.92 -33.35
CA GLY A 107 -7.69 44.71 -34.80
C GLY A 107 -9.06 44.78 -35.50
N LEU A 108 -10.15 44.51 -34.79
CA LEU A 108 -11.53 44.56 -35.32
C LEU A 108 -12.19 45.91 -35.08
N ALA A 109 -11.74 46.68 -34.09
CA ALA A 109 -12.36 47.93 -33.67
C ALA A 109 -12.18 49.07 -34.69
N ALA A 110 -11.27 48.92 -35.65
CA ALA A 110 -11.15 49.80 -36.81
C ALA A 110 -12.29 49.61 -37.84
N LEU A 111 -12.98 48.47 -37.82
CA LEU A 111 -14.10 48.17 -38.71
C LEU A 111 -15.40 48.76 -38.15
N SER A 112 -16.44 48.84 -38.99
CA SER A 112 -17.79 49.16 -38.51
C SER A 112 -18.26 48.11 -37.47
N PRO A 113 -19.14 48.47 -36.51
CA PRO A 113 -19.61 47.53 -35.48
C PRO A 113 -20.18 46.23 -36.05
N HIS A 114 -20.98 46.32 -37.12
CA HIS A 114 -21.57 45.16 -37.79
C HIS A 114 -20.52 44.28 -38.48
N THR A 115 -19.55 44.87 -39.19
CA THR A 115 -18.47 44.09 -39.82
C THR A 115 -17.58 43.42 -38.77
N ALA A 116 -17.25 44.14 -37.69
CA ALA A 116 -16.51 43.59 -36.56
C ALA A 116 -17.27 42.46 -35.87
N ARG A 117 -18.61 42.58 -35.77
CA ARG A 117 -19.49 41.55 -35.21
C ARG A 117 -19.44 40.26 -36.02
N ILE A 118 -19.55 40.34 -37.34
CA ILE A 118 -19.43 39.19 -38.25
C ILE A 118 -18.05 38.55 -38.10
N ALA A 119 -16.97 39.34 -38.18
CA ALA A 119 -15.60 38.84 -38.04
C ALA A 119 -15.38 38.14 -36.69
N TRP A 120 -15.91 38.71 -35.60
CA TRP A 120 -15.83 38.11 -34.26
C TRP A 120 -16.61 36.81 -34.15
N THR A 121 -17.80 36.73 -34.76
CA THR A 121 -18.62 35.52 -34.81
C THR A 121 -17.90 34.41 -35.58
N LEU A 122 -17.36 34.71 -36.76
CA LEU A 122 -16.58 33.75 -37.56
C LEU A 122 -15.30 33.30 -36.84
N GLY A 123 -14.62 34.23 -36.15
CA GLY A 123 -13.46 33.92 -35.31
C GLY A 123 -13.80 32.96 -34.17
N ASN A 124 -14.89 33.20 -33.45
CA ASN A 124 -15.38 32.29 -32.42
C ASN A 124 -15.78 30.93 -32.99
N LEU A 125 -16.38 30.87 -34.19
CA LEU A 125 -16.71 29.60 -34.84
C LEU A 125 -15.44 28.78 -35.16
N ALA A 126 -14.41 29.43 -35.69
CA ALA A 126 -13.11 28.81 -35.95
C ALA A 126 -12.45 28.31 -34.65
N LEU A 127 -12.47 29.13 -33.59
CA LEU A 127 -11.93 28.76 -32.27
C LEU A 127 -12.69 27.60 -31.63
N LEU A 128 -14.02 27.54 -31.77
CA LEU A 128 -14.83 26.42 -31.29
C LEU A 128 -14.47 25.12 -32.03
N MET A 129 -14.37 25.17 -33.36
CA MET A 129 -13.94 24.02 -34.16
C MET A 129 -12.53 23.55 -33.76
N ALA A 130 -11.60 24.48 -33.56
CA ALA A 130 -10.25 24.17 -33.10
C ALA A 130 -10.24 23.55 -31.70
N ALA A 131 -11.04 24.08 -30.77
CA ALA A 131 -11.18 23.52 -29.42
C ALA A 131 -11.75 22.09 -29.45
N LEU A 132 -12.78 21.83 -30.27
CA LEU A 132 -13.37 20.49 -30.42
C LEU A 132 -12.37 19.49 -31.03
N ALA A 133 -11.64 19.89 -32.07
CA ALA A 133 -10.62 19.07 -32.70
C ALA A 133 -9.48 18.73 -31.73
N LEU A 134 -9.01 19.72 -30.97
CA LEU A 134 -7.97 19.53 -29.95
C LEU A 134 -8.47 18.64 -28.81
N LEU A 135 -9.66 18.89 -28.25
CA LEU A 135 -10.23 18.03 -27.20
C LEU A 135 -10.40 16.59 -27.68
N GLY A 136 -10.88 16.38 -28.91
CA GLY A 136 -11.01 15.06 -29.50
C GLY A 136 -9.66 14.33 -29.61
N GLY A 137 -8.63 15.04 -30.08
CA GLY A 137 -7.27 14.51 -30.22
C GLY A 137 -6.61 14.18 -28.89
N GLU A 138 -6.60 15.12 -27.93
CA GLU A 138 -5.95 14.92 -26.63
C GLU A 138 -6.65 13.87 -25.76
N LEU A 139 -7.97 13.71 -25.89
CA LEU A 139 -8.76 12.73 -25.13
C LEU A 139 -8.91 11.38 -25.84
N GLY A 140 -8.39 11.23 -27.07
CA GLY A 140 -8.45 10.00 -27.84
C GLY A 140 -9.87 9.59 -28.25
N LEU A 141 -10.74 10.57 -28.54
CA LEU A 141 -12.11 10.29 -28.97
C LEU A 141 -12.11 9.76 -30.41
N GLY A 142 -12.64 8.56 -30.61
CA GLY A 142 -12.91 8.03 -31.96
C GLY A 142 -14.03 8.81 -32.67
N GLY A 143 -14.28 8.53 -33.95
CA GLY A 143 -15.24 9.29 -34.77
C GLY A 143 -16.64 9.45 -34.15
N ALA A 144 -17.18 8.41 -33.52
CA ALA A 144 -18.45 8.49 -32.79
C ALA A 144 -18.38 9.37 -31.54
N GLY A 145 -17.28 9.30 -30.77
CA GLY A 145 -17.08 10.13 -29.58
C GLY A 145 -16.93 11.60 -29.93
N LEU A 146 -16.20 11.91 -31.01
CA LEU A 146 -16.07 13.28 -31.53
C LEU A 146 -17.41 13.81 -32.05
N GLY A 147 -18.17 12.99 -32.79
CA GLY A 147 -19.52 13.35 -33.23
C GLY A 147 -20.47 13.65 -32.06
N LEU A 148 -20.42 12.85 -30.99
CA LEU A 148 -21.22 13.10 -29.79
C LEU A 148 -20.77 14.36 -29.04
N LEU A 149 -19.46 14.64 -28.96
CA LEU A 149 -18.96 15.88 -28.38
C LEU A 149 -19.42 17.11 -29.19
N ALA A 150 -19.42 17.02 -30.52
CA ALA A 150 -19.92 18.08 -31.39
C ALA A 150 -21.43 18.31 -31.21
N LEU A 151 -22.23 17.24 -31.09
CA LEU A 151 -23.66 17.34 -30.75
C LEU A 151 -23.89 18.03 -29.40
N ILE A 152 -23.12 17.64 -28.38
CA ILE A 152 -23.17 18.29 -27.07
C ILE A 152 -22.87 19.79 -27.25
N ALA A 153 -21.80 20.16 -27.95
CA ALA A 153 -21.42 21.56 -28.14
C ALA A 153 -22.50 22.38 -28.87
N LEU A 154 -23.08 21.84 -29.95
CA LEU A 154 -24.13 22.51 -30.73
C LEU A 154 -25.45 22.62 -29.95
N GLY A 155 -25.75 21.66 -29.07
CA GLY A 155 -26.92 21.71 -28.18
C GLY A 155 -26.66 22.45 -26.86
N PHE A 156 -25.43 22.89 -26.58
CA PHE A 156 -25.07 23.46 -25.29
C PHE A 156 -25.44 24.94 -25.22
N THR A 157 -26.53 25.25 -24.54
CA THR A 157 -27.09 26.61 -24.46
C THR A 157 -26.07 27.71 -24.11
N PRO A 158 -25.08 27.52 -23.21
CA PRO A 158 -24.00 28.49 -22.98
C PRO A 158 -23.21 28.90 -24.23
N ILE A 159 -22.94 27.95 -25.13
CA ILE A 159 -22.25 28.22 -26.40
C ILE A 159 -23.14 29.08 -27.29
N SER A 160 -24.42 28.72 -27.44
CA SER A 160 -25.36 29.54 -28.21
C SER A 160 -25.48 30.96 -27.65
N GLU A 161 -25.52 31.11 -26.33
CA GLU A 161 -25.59 32.41 -25.66
C GLU A 161 -24.31 33.23 -25.88
N ASN A 162 -23.14 32.59 -25.85
CA ASN A 162 -21.89 33.25 -26.16
C ASN A 162 -21.90 33.83 -27.57
N PHE A 163 -22.39 33.09 -28.57
CA PHE A 163 -22.51 33.59 -29.93
C PHE A 163 -23.52 34.74 -30.03
N ARG A 164 -24.72 34.61 -29.43
CA ARG A 164 -25.75 35.66 -29.43
C ARG A 164 -25.28 36.98 -28.79
N LEU A 165 -24.59 36.91 -27.65
CA LEU A 165 -24.09 38.08 -26.94
C LEU A 165 -22.72 38.57 -27.43
N GLY A 166 -22.06 37.81 -28.31
CA GLY A 166 -20.71 38.12 -28.78
C GLY A 166 -19.64 38.04 -27.68
N GLN A 167 -19.82 37.13 -26.74
CA GLN A 167 -18.96 36.98 -25.57
C GLN A 167 -17.63 36.29 -25.89
N ALA A 168 -16.66 36.42 -24.97
CA ALA A 168 -15.28 35.93 -25.13
C ALA A 168 -15.04 34.48 -24.69
N TYR A 169 -16.06 33.76 -24.21
CA TYR A 169 -15.83 32.49 -23.50
C TYR A 169 -15.46 31.31 -24.41
N ILE A 170 -15.68 31.42 -25.72
CA ILE A 170 -15.17 30.46 -26.70
C ILE A 170 -13.65 30.59 -26.86
N LEU A 171 -13.11 31.81 -26.86
CA LEU A 171 -11.66 32.06 -26.79
C LEU A 171 -11.08 31.49 -25.50
N LEU A 172 -11.74 31.72 -24.35
CA LEU A 172 -11.31 31.14 -23.08
C LEU A 172 -11.33 29.61 -23.12
N LEU A 173 -12.39 28.98 -23.65
CA LEU A 173 -12.47 27.53 -23.81
C LEU A 173 -11.31 26.99 -24.67
N PHE A 174 -10.97 27.67 -25.76
CA PHE A 174 -9.80 27.34 -26.57
C PHE A 174 -8.50 27.43 -25.78
N LEU A 175 -8.29 28.52 -25.00
CA LEU A 175 -7.11 28.67 -24.14
C LEU A 175 -7.05 27.62 -23.02
N TYR A 176 -8.19 27.27 -22.39
CA TYR A 176 -8.27 26.15 -21.44
C TYR A 176 -7.91 24.82 -22.10
N THR A 177 -8.26 24.63 -23.37
CA THR A 177 -7.96 23.42 -24.14
C THR A 177 -6.46 23.34 -24.50
N LEU A 178 -5.83 24.47 -24.87
CA LEU A 178 -4.38 24.56 -25.04
C LEU A 178 -3.64 24.33 -23.71
N ALA A 179 -4.14 24.90 -22.62
CA ALA A 179 -3.62 24.64 -21.29
C ALA A 179 -3.74 23.17 -20.91
N LEU A 180 -4.87 22.50 -21.21
CA LEU A 180 -5.02 21.05 -21.02
C LEU A 180 -3.98 20.28 -21.82
N ARG A 181 -3.80 20.59 -23.11
CA ARG A 181 -2.77 19.97 -23.96
C ARG A 181 -1.37 20.13 -23.36
N GLY A 182 -0.98 21.34 -22.97
CA GLY A 182 0.32 21.59 -22.33
C GLY A 182 0.45 20.87 -20.98
N PHE A 183 -0.65 20.75 -20.23
CA PHE A 183 -0.70 20.00 -18.98
C PHE A 183 -0.48 18.50 -19.21
N LEU A 184 -1.22 17.89 -20.14
CA LEU A 184 -1.17 16.46 -20.47
C LEU A 184 0.17 16.05 -21.09
N ARG A 185 0.75 16.89 -21.96
CA ARG A 185 2.00 16.61 -22.68
C ARG A 185 3.26 17.01 -21.93
N GLY A 186 3.13 17.68 -20.79
CA GLY A 186 4.28 18.17 -20.03
C GLY A 186 4.94 19.43 -20.63
N GLU A 187 4.28 20.12 -21.56
CA GLU A 187 4.79 21.34 -22.22
C GLU A 187 4.52 22.57 -21.32
N ASP A 188 5.46 22.88 -20.42
CA ASP A 188 5.35 23.99 -19.45
C ASP A 188 5.11 25.36 -20.12
N GLY A 189 5.69 25.59 -21.30
CA GLY A 189 5.54 26.85 -22.05
C GLY A 189 4.12 27.08 -22.53
N LEU A 190 3.53 26.10 -23.23
CA LEU A 190 2.16 26.19 -23.72
C LEU A 190 1.15 26.34 -22.58
N LEU A 191 1.33 25.55 -21.50
CA LEU A 191 0.50 25.63 -20.30
C LEU A 191 0.60 27.01 -19.65
N GLY A 192 1.82 27.50 -19.41
CA GLY A 192 2.06 28.79 -18.77
C GLY A 192 1.51 29.96 -19.59
N LEU A 193 1.80 30.02 -20.89
CA LEU A 193 1.33 31.09 -21.78
C LEU A 193 -0.20 31.11 -21.91
N SER A 194 -0.84 29.94 -22.00
CA SER A 194 -2.30 29.87 -22.06
C SER A 194 -2.95 30.39 -20.77
N LEU A 195 -2.38 30.07 -19.61
CA LEU A 195 -2.84 30.59 -18.31
C LEU A 195 -2.55 32.08 -18.13
N ALA A 196 -1.40 32.58 -18.63
CA ALA A 196 -1.10 34.01 -18.65
C ALA A 196 -2.16 34.81 -19.40
N LEU A 197 -2.55 34.32 -20.59
CA LEU A 197 -3.60 34.95 -21.41
C LEU A 197 -4.98 34.88 -20.74
N LEU A 198 -5.33 33.75 -20.12
CA LEU A 198 -6.59 33.62 -19.37
C LEU A 198 -6.69 34.64 -18.21
N LEU A 199 -5.60 34.80 -17.45
CA LEU A 199 -5.51 35.76 -16.35
C LEU A 199 -5.54 37.20 -16.86
N ALA A 200 -4.76 37.53 -17.88
CA ALA A 200 -4.67 38.89 -18.38
C ALA A 200 -5.96 39.33 -19.10
N LEU A 201 -6.57 38.47 -19.92
CA LEU A 201 -7.71 38.89 -20.75
C LEU A 201 -9.05 38.89 -20.01
N LYS A 202 -9.21 38.09 -18.94
CA LYS A 202 -10.50 37.96 -18.25
C LYS A 202 -10.38 37.62 -16.75
N SER A 203 -9.19 37.67 -16.15
CA SER A 203 -8.95 37.22 -14.77
C SER A 203 -9.45 35.80 -14.49
N ALA A 204 -9.41 34.96 -15.52
CA ALA A 204 -9.91 33.59 -15.49
C ALA A 204 -8.79 32.59 -15.20
N GLY A 205 -9.14 31.41 -14.70
CA GLY A 205 -8.21 30.29 -14.54
C GLY A 205 -7.30 30.38 -13.32
N ALA A 206 -7.48 31.35 -12.41
CA ALA A 206 -6.68 31.48 -11.20
C ALA A 206 -6.59 30.19 -10.36
N PRO A 207 -7.66 29.39 -10.18
CA PRO A 207 -7.56 28.12 -9.45
C PRO A 207 -6.60 27.10 -10.11
N LEU A 208 -6.40 27.16 -11.43
CA LEU A 208 -5.44 26.29 -12.12
C LEU A 208 -3.99 26.58 -11.71
N LEU A 209 -3.67 27.77 -11.20
CA LEU A 209 -2.33 28.06 -10.68
C LEU A 209 -1.97 27.16 -9.48
N LEU A 210 -2.97 26.75 -8.70
CA LEU A 210 -2.78 25.81 -7.59
C LEU A 210 -2.37 24.41 -8.07
N LEU A 211 -2.71 24.03 -9.32
CA LEU A 211 -2.18 22.79 -9.91
C LEU A 211 -0.68 22.88 -10.19
N LEU A 212 -0.15 24.09 -10.37
CA LEU A 212 1.24 24.32 -10.77
C LEU A 212 2.21 24.40 -9.58
N TRP A 213 1.76 24.16 -8.35
CA TRP A 213 2.59 24.20 -7.13
C TRP A 213 3.83 23.29 -7.18
N ARG A 214 3.88 22.32 -8.10
CA ARG A 214 5.06 21.46 -8.36
C ARG A 214 5.68 21.66 -9.74
N ARG A 215 5.12 22.54 -10.58
CA ARG A 215 5.58 22.87 -11.94
C ARG A 215 5.98 24.35 -11.98
N TRP A 216 7.04 24.67 -11.23
CA TRP A 216 7.52 26.04 -11.03
C TRP A 216 7.80 26.79 -12.33
N ARG A 217 8.26 26.09 -13.38
CA ARG A 217 8.48 26.67 -14.71
C ARG A 217 7.17 27.16 -15.34
N ALA A 218 6.15 26.30 -15.44
CA ALA A 218 4.84 26.69 -15.95
C ALA A 218 4.20 27.80 -15.10
N LEU A 219 4.33 27.73 -13.78
CA LEU A 219 3.84 28.77 -12.87
C LEU A 219 4.55 30.11 -13.11
N GLY A 220 5.88 30.07 -13.22
CA GLY A 220 6.70 31.25 -13.53
C GLY A 220 6.32 31.88 -14.86
N ILE A 221 6.12 31.07 -15.91
CA ILE A 221 5.68 31.55 -17.24
C ILE A 221 4.27 32.16 -17.17
N ALA A 222 3.34 31.55 -16.43
CA ALA A 222 2.00 32.08 -16.27
C ALA A 222 1.99 33.46 -15.59
N LEU A 223 2.69 33.57 -14.45
CA LEU A 223 2.76 34.81 -13.67
C LEU A 223 3.58 35.90 -14.38
N ALA A 224 4.74 35.55 -14.92
CA ALA A 224 5.59 36.49 -15.65
C ALA A 224 4.93 36.93 -16.96
N GLY A 225 4.26 36.02 -17.68
CA GLY A 225 3.52 36.35 -18.90
C GLY A 225 2.34 37.30 -18.61
N ALA A 226 1.56 37.03 -17.56
CA ALA A 226 0.48 37.93 -17.14
C ALA A 226 1.03 39.30 -16.72
N ALA A 227 2.09 39.32 -15.91
CA ALA A 227 2.75 40.57 -15.50
C ALA A 227 3.33 41.33 -16.69
N LEU A 228 3.91 40.66 -17.68
CA LEU A 228 4.42 41.29 -18.91
C LEU A 228 3.30 41.92 -19.73
N ILE A 229 2.12 41.30 -19.82
CA ILE A 229 0.96 41.91 -20.48
C ILE A 229 0.49 43.15 -19.70
N VAL A 230 0.42 43.07 -18.37
CA VAL A 230 0.04 44.22 -17.51
C VAL A 230 1.02 45.37 -17.70
N VAL A 231 2.32 45.13 -17.47
CA VAL A 231 3.39 46.14 -17.58
C VAL A 231 3.48 46.67 -19.01
N GLY A 232 3.43 45.78 -19.99
CA GLY A 232 3.42 46.12 -21.39
C GLY A 232 2.22 46.98 -21.77
N SER A 233 1.06 46.81 -21.12
CA SER A 233 -0.12 47.63 -21.41
C SER A 233 -0.09 49.04 -20.81
N LEU A 234 0.79 49.31 -19.83
CA LEU A 234 0.82 50.60 -19.10
C LEU A 234 0.94 51.85 -19.98
N PRO A 235 1.74 51.88 -21.06
CA PRO A 235 1.84 53.06 -21.93
C PRO A 235 0.52 53.46 -22.61
N TRP A 236 -0.37 52.49 -22.84
CA TRP A 236 -1.65 52.71 -23.54
C TRP A 236 -2.86 52.78 -22.60
N ILE A 237 -2.81 52.06 -21.48
CA ILE A 237 -3.92 51.92 -20.54
C ILE A 237 -3.78 52.84 -19.32
N GLY A 238 -2.54 53.12 -18.90
CA GLY A 238 -2.24 53.90 -17.69
C GLY A 238 -2.34 53.09 -16.39
N LEU A 239 -1.59 53.53 -15.37
CA LEU A 239 -1.57 52.92 -14.03
C LEU A 239 -2.89 53.15 -13.28
N ASP A 240 -3.51 54.32 -13.45
CA ASP A 240 -4.75 54.68 -12.75
C ASP A 240 -5.92 53.76 -13.14
N THR A 241 -5.98 53.33 -14.41
CA THR A 241 -7.00 52.39 -14.90
C THR A 241 -6.83 51.01 -14.26
N TRP A 242 -5.59 50.51 -14.15
CA TRP A 242 -5.30 49.26 -13.42
C TRP A 242 -5.61 49.38 -11.93
N ARG A 243 -5.33 50.53 -11.31
CA ARG A 243 -5.69 50.79 -9.92
C ARG A 243 -7.20 50.79 -9.72
N ALA A 244 -7.96 51.44 -10.60
CA ALA A 244 -9.42 51.46 -10.57
C ALA A 244 -10.00 50.04 -10.66
N TYR A 245 -9.47 49.22 -11.58
CA TYR A 245 -9.84 47.82 -11.69
C TYR A 245 -9.62 47.03 -10.38
N LEU A 246 -8.41 47.12 -9.81
CA LEU A 246 -8.06 46.38 -8.60
C LEU A 246 -8.91 46.79 -7.39
N LEU A 247 -9.29 48.07 -7.32
CA LEU A 247 -10.20 48.58 -6.28
C LEU A 247 -11.64 48.12 -6.48
N ALA A 248 -12.09 47.91 -7.72
CA ALA A 248 -13.44 47.43 -8.03
C ALA A 248 -13.63 45.92 -7.80
N LEU A 249 -12.57 45.12 -7.89
CA LEU A 249 -12.61 43.66 -7.80
C LEU A 249 -13.34 43.09 -6.55
N PRO A 250 -13.10 43.57 -5.32
CA PRO A 250 -13.74 43.03 -4.11
C PRO A 250 -15.27 43.21 -4.08
N ASP A 251 -15.79 44.23 -4.78
CA ASP A 251 -17.20 44.62 -4.71
C ASP A 251 -18.09 43.90 -5.74
N ILE A 252 -17.48 43.23 -6.73
CA ILE A 252 -18.19 42.48 -7.79
C ILE A 252 -19.17 41.47 -7.19
N GLY A 253 -18.72 40.66 -6.22
CA GLY A 253 -19.57 39.64 -5.59
C GLY A 253 -20.55 40.18 -4.55
N ARG A 254 -20.47 41.47 -4.20
CA ARG A 254 -21.26 42.12 -3.15
C ARG A 254 -22.16 43.23 -3.68
N SER A 255 -22.13 43.48 -4.97
CA SER A 255 -22.98 44.49 -5.60
C SER A 255 -24.46 44.07 -5.53
N PRO A 256 -25.42 45.02 -5.46
CA PRO A 256 -26.85 44.71 -5.44
C PRO A 256 -27.28 43.75 -6.55
N TRP A 257 -26.82 43.96 -7.77
CA TRP A 257 -27.15 43.11 -8.92
C TRP A 257 -26.66 41.66 -8.80
N ALA A 258 -25.71 41.35 -7.90
CA ALA A 258 -25.28 39.97 -7.63
C ALA A 258 -26.38 39.10 -7.00
N THR A 259 -27.47 39.70 -6.51
CA THR A 259 -28.67 38.98 -6.07
C THR A 259 -29.54 38.49 -7.23
N SER A 260 -29.22 38.81 -8.49
CA SER A 260 -30.06 38.41 -9.63
C SER A 260 -29.92 36.91 -9.96
N ILE A 261 -31.02 36.27 -10.35
CA ILE A 261 -31.08 34.89 -10.85
C ILE A 261 -30.41 34.72 -12.22
N PHE A 262 -30.15 35.81 -12.96
CA PHE A 262 -29.41 35.77 -14.22
C PHE A 262 -27.97 35.30 -14.02
N TYR A 263 -27.39 35.61 -12.87
CA TYR A 263 -26.10 35.05 -12.46
C TYR A 263 -26.31 33.66 -11.90
N GLN A 264 -25.66 32.68 -12.51
CA GLN A 264 -25.77 31.26 -12.19
C GLN A 264 -24.52 30.79 -11.42
N THR A 265 -24.26 31.42 -10.27
CA THR A 265 -23.10 31.12 -9.41
C THR A 265 -23.51 30.71 -8.01
N THR A 266 -22.59 30.06 -7.29
CA THR A 266 -22.81 29.74 -5.87
C THR A 266 -23.02 31.00 -5.04
N ASN A 267 -22.30 32.09 -5.33
CA ASN A 267 -22.46 33.36 -4.64
C ASN A 267 -23.86 33.96 -4.90
N SER A 268 -24.26 34.09 -6.17
CA SER A 268 -25.57 34.68 -6.50
C SER A 268 -26.75 33.89 -5.94
N LEU A 269 -26.67 32.56 -5.86
CA LEU A 269 -27.68 31.74 -5.18
C LEU A 269 -27.85 32.14 -3.70
N TRP A 270 -26.75 32.27 -2.96
CA TRP A 270 -26.82 32.64 -1.54
C TRP A 270 -27.20 34.10 -1.34
N GLN A 271 -26.73 35.01 -2.20
CA GLN A 271 -27.13 36.41 -2.18
C GLN A 271 -28.63 36.55 -2.47
N HIS A 272 -29.18 35.83 -3.45
CA HIS A 272 -30.60 35.89 -3.77
C HIS A 272 -31.50 35.35 -2.64
N LEU A 273 -31.08 34.28 -1.96
CA LEU A 273 -31.87 33.74 -0.84
C LEU A 273 -31.85 34.66 0.39
N PHE A 274 -30.70 35.30 0.66
CA PHE A 274 -30.43 35.91 1.97
C PHE A 274 -30.12 37.40 1.94
N ARG A 275 -30.32 38.11 0.82
CA ARG A 275 -30.11 39.55 0.76
C ARG A 275 -31.25 40.22 0.02
N TYR A 276 -31.96 41.08 0.72
CA TYR A 276 -32.99 41.93 0.13
C TYR A 276 -32.35 43.07 -0.64
N ASP A 277 -32.92 43.35 -1.82
CA ASP A 277 -32.67 44.59 -2.53
C ASP A 277 -33.97 45.03 -3.23
N PRO A 278 -34.43 46.28 -3.06
CA PRO A 278 -35.73 46.70 -3.58
C PRO A 278 -35.81 46.68 -5.12
N GLN A 279 -34.68 46.80 -5.81
CA GLN A 279 -34.61 46.81 -7.27
C GLN A 279 -34.28 45.42 -7.83
N TRP A 280 -33.30 44.74 -7.23
CA TRP A 280 -32.70 43.53 -7.80
C TRP A 280 -33.22 42.23 -7.18
N ASN A 281 -33.71 42.27 -5.94
CA ASN A 281 -34.22 41.08 -5.26
C ASN A 281 -35.22 41.44 -4.13
N PRO A 282 -36.43 41.87 -4.48
CA PRO A 282 -37.46 42.19 -3.49
C PRO A 282 -38.02 40.93 -2.80
N GLY A 283 -37.71 39.74 -3.32
CA GLY A 283 -38.26 38.46 -2.88
C GLY A 283 -37.29 37.59 -2.07
N ALA A 284 -36.29 38.14 -1.39
CA ALA A 284 -35.40 37.36 -0.53
C ALA A 284 -36.18 36.56 0.54
N VAL A 285 -35.70 35.36 0.90
CA VAL A 285 -36.34 34.54 1.96
C VAL A 285 -36.27 35.25 3.30
N VAL A 286 -35.10 35.80 3.62
CA VAL A 286 -34.83 36.60 4.81
C VAL A 286 -33.62 37.48 4.55
N ASP A 287 -33.62 38.73 5.00
CA ASP A 287 -32.49 39.63 4.79
C ASP A 287 -31.37 39.41 5.83
N LEU A 288 -30.44 38.51 5.50
CA LEU A 288 -29.26 38.16 6.29
C LEU A 288 -28.01 38.11 5.39
N PRO A 289 -27.51 39.25 4.88
CA PRO A 289 -26.38 39.28 3.94
C PRO A 289 -25.08 38.67 4.51
N ALA A 290 -24.91 38.71 5.84
CA ALA A 290 -23.80 38.02 6.51
C ALA A 290 -23.89 36.49 6.36
N LEU A 291 -25.09 35.93 6.44
CA LEU A 291 -25.32 34.50 6.22
C LEU A 291 -25.01 34.12 4.76
N ALA A 292 -25.43 34.94 3.80
CA ALA A 292 -25.09 34.76 2.39
C ALA A 292 -23.57 34.66 2.17
N ALA A 293 -22.81 35.58 2.79
CA ALA A 293 -21.36 35.62 2.70
C ALA A 293 -20.71 34.38 3.34
N VAL A 294 -21.16 33.99 4.54
CA VAL A 294 -20.64 32.80 5.25
C VAL A 294 -20.91 31.52 4.44
N LEU A 295 -22.12 31.35 3.91
CA LEU A 295 -22.48 30.18 3.11
C LEU A 295 -21.69 30.12 1.80
N THR A 296 -21.50 31.27 1.14
CA THR A 296 -20.66 31.36 -0.07
C THR A 296 -19.22 30.93 0.23
N LEU A 297 -18.60 31.50 1.27
CA LEU A 297 -17.23 31.16 1.68
C LEU A 297 -17.11 29.69 2.10
N LEU A 298 -18.12 29.15 2.80
CA LEU A 298 -18.14 27.75 3.21
C LEU A 298 -18.24 26.83 2.00
N SER A 299 -19.16 27.09 1.06
CA SER A 299 -19.30 26.30 -0.17
C SER A 299 -17.99 26.29 -0.97
N ILE A 300 -17.42 27.48 -1.21
CA ILE A 300 -16.15 27.66 -1.92
C ILE A 300 -14.99 26.96 -1.18
N GLY A 301 -14.88 27.17 0.13
CA GLY A 301 -13.85 26.57 0.97
C GLY A 301 -13.92 25.04 0.98
N VAL A 302 -15.13 24.48 1.03
CA VAL A 302 -15.36 23.03 0.91
C VAL A 302 -14.96 22.54 -0.48
N ALA A 303 -15.42 23.18 -1.56
CA ALA A 303 -15.05 22.80 -2.92
C ALA A 303 -13.53 22.81 -3.14
N LEU A 304 -12.86 23.87 -2.68
CA LEU A 304 -11.41 24.00 -2.77
C LEU A 304 -10.69 22.94 -1.92
N ALA A 305 -11.04 22.79 -0.64
CA ALA A 305 -10.40 21.83 0.26
C ALA A 305 -10.59 20.39 -0.22
N VAL A 306 -11.78 20.05 -0.70
CA VAL A 306 -12.09 18.73 -1.25
C VAL A 306 -11.31 18.49 -2.55
N THR A 307 -11.29 19.47 -3.46
CA THR A 307 -10.52 19.37 -4.72
C THR A 307 -9.03 19.19 -4.43
N LEU A 308 -8.44 20.02 -3.58
CA LEU A 308 -7.03 19.89 -3.18
C LEU A 308 -6.75 18.54 -2.49
N ARG A 309 -7.65 18.06 -1.63
CA ARG A 309 -7.50 16.76 -0.96
C ARG A 309 -7.48 15.60 -1.95
N TYR A 310 -8.38 15.59 -2.93
CA TYR A 310 -8.50 14.47 -3.88
C TYR A 310 -7.51 14.55 -5.04
N THR A 311 -6.91 15.72 -5.31
CA THR A 311 -5.91 15.93 -6.38
C THR A 311 -4.45 15.90 -5.90
N ARG A 312 -4.18 15.85 -4.58
CA ARG A 312 -2.83 15.70 -3.98
C ARG A 312 -2.11 14.37 -4.27
N GLN A 313 -2.77 13.42 -4.91
CA GLN A 313 -2.24 12.09 -5.21
C GLN A 313 -2.00 11.96 -6.71
N ASP A 314 -1.20 10.99 -7.15
CA ASP A 314 -1.05 10.72 -8.58
C ASP A 314 -2.40 10.24 -9.17
N LYS A 315 -3.17 11.16 -9.72
CA LYS A 315 -4.46 10.94 -10.36
C LYS A 315 -4.34 11.12 -11.86
N PRO A 316 -5.31 10.64 -12.66
CA PRO A 316 -5.29 10.91 -14.08
C PRO A 316 -5.33 12.42 -14.34
N PRO A 317 -4.36 12.94 -15.12
CA PRO A 317 -4.12 14.37 -15.22
C PRO A 317 -5.28 15.12 -15.89
N ASP A 318 -5.98 14.49 -16.83
CA ASP A 318 -7.19 15.00 -17.47
C ASP A 318 -8.33 15.24 -16.48
N LEU A 319 -8.61 14.28 -15.58
CA LEU A 319 -9.64 14.43 -14.55
C LEU A 319 -9.28 15.49 -13.50
N VAL A 320 -8.01 15.58 -13.13
CA VAL A 320 -7.51 16.62 -12.24
C VAL A 320 -7.70 17.99 -12.88
N PHE A 321 -7.29 18.16 -14.14
CA PHE A 321 -7.43 19.41 -14.85
C PHE A 321 -8.90 19.80 -15.01
N ALA A 322 -9.75 18.86 -15.43
CA ALA A 322 -11.20 19.03 -15.53
C ALA A 322 -11.82 19.51 -14.21
N ALA A 323 -11.43 18.90 -13.08
CA ALA A 323 -11.92 19.29 -11.76
C ALA A 323 -11.59 20.75 -11.40
N PHE A 324 -10.40 21.23 -11.76
CA PHE A 324 -10.01 22.61 -11.52
C PHE A 324 -10.66 23.61 -12.49
N VAL A 325 -10.99 23.19 -13.72
CA VAL A 325 -11.83 23.99 -14.63
C VAL A 325 -13.23 24.17 -14.03
N VAL A 326 -13.84 23.09 -13.53
CA VAL A 326 -15.14 23.19 -12.83
C VAL A 326 -15.02 24.05 -11.57
N LEU A 327 -13.94 23.89 -10.80
CA LEU A 327 -13.68 24.73 -9.63
C LEU A 327 -13.60 26.21 -10.00
N THR A 328 -13.05 26.56 -11.16
CA THR A 328 -12.99 27.96 -11.61
C THR A 328 -14.38 28.58 -11.78
N VAL A 329 -15.36 27.82 -12.27
CA VAL A 329 -16.75 28.27 -12.36
C VAL A 329 -17.41 28.34 -10.98
N LEU A 330 -17.15 27.37 -10.10
CA LEU A 330 -17.70 27.36 -8.74
C LEU A 330 -17.19 28.51 -7.86
N LEU A 331 -15.94 28.94 -8.08
CA LEU A 331 -15.29 30.03 -7.35
C LEU A 331 -15.55 31.41 -7.96
N ALA A 332 -16.24 31.49 -9.11
CA ALA A 332 -16.55 32.76 -9.73
C ALA A 332 -17.50 33.58 -8.83
N PRO A 333 -17.19 34.86 -8.57
CA PRO A 333 -18.04 35.70 -7.72
C PRO A 333 -19.39 36.00 -8.37
N VAL A 334 -19.40 36.11 -9.70
CA VAL A 334 -20.59 36.30 -10.55
C VAL A 334 -20.31 35.63 -11.90
N GLY A 335 -21.37 35.22 -12.59
CA GLY A 335 -21.24 34.49 -13.83
C GLY A 335 -22.57 34.17 -14.45
N GLU A 336 -22.77 34.63 -15.67
CA GLU A 336 -23.98 34.40 -16.45
C GLU A 336 -23.94 33.06 -17.19
N GLN A 337 -25.02 32.78 -17.91
CA GLN A 337 -25.17 31.59 -18.73
C GLN A 337 -23.97 31.33 -19.66
N HIS A 338 -23.48 32.34 -20.37
CA HIS A 338 -22.38 32.20 -21.31
C HIS A 338 -21.03 31.86 -20.64
N HIS A 339 -20.86 32.13 -19.35
CA HIS A 339 -19.63 31.79 -18.61
C HIS A 339 -19.41 30.27 -18.50
N HIS A 340 -20.51 29.50 -18.52
CA HIS A 340 -20.49 28.04 -18.40
C HIS A 340 -19.98 27.34 -19.67
N THR A 341 -19.70 28.08 -20.75
CA THR A 341 -19.09 27.57 -21.99
C THR A 341 -17.81 26.78 -21.73
N VAL A 342 -17.01 27.18 -20.74
CA VAL A 342 -15.75 26.49 -20.38
C VAL A 342 -15.99 25.09 -19.81
N LEU A 343 -17.21 24.78 -19.34
CA LEU A 343 -17.59 23.44 -18.86
C LEU A 343 -17.71 22.40 -19.99
N LEU A 344 -17.64 22.81 -21.27
CA LEU A 344 -17.54 21.85 -22.37
C LEU A 344 -16.30 20.94 -22.22
N LEU A 345 -15.19 21.47 -21.70
CA LEU A 345 -13.96 20.70 -21.46
C LEU A 345 -14.15 19.56 -20.45
N PRO A 346 -14.64 19.80 -19.21
CA PRO A 346 -14.89 18.71 -18.27
C PRO A 346 -15.97 17.74 -18.78
N LEU A 347 -16.96 18.19 -19.55
CA LEU A 347 -17.93 17.30 -20.21
C LEU A 347 -17.25 16.37 -21.24
N ALA A 348 -16.30 16.90 -22.03
CA ALA A 348 -15.51 16.10 -22.96
C ALA A 348 -14.67 15.04 -22.23
N VAL A 349 -14.05 15.41 -21.10
CA VAL A 349 -13.28 14.47 -20.25
C VAL A 349 -14.19 13.37 -19.69
N VAL A 350 -15.39 13.73 -19.21
CA VAL A 350 -16.38 12.75 -18.75
C VAL A 350 -16.77 11.79 -19.88
N LEU A 351 -17.08 12.31 -21.07
CA LEU A 351 -17.42 11.53 -22.25
C LEU A 351 -16.32 10.53 -22.64
N ALA A 352 -15.06 10.97 -22.62
CA ALA A 352 -13.91 10.11 -22.94
C ALA A 352 -13.76 8.95 -21.94
N ARG A 353 -14.13 9.17 -20.69
CA ARG A 353 -13.95 8.22 -19.57
C ARG A 353 -15.13 7.28 -19.33
N THR A 354 -16.35 7.69 -19.66
CA THR A 354 -17.53 6.80 -19.58
C THR A 354 -17.44 5.67 -20.60
N GLY A 355 -16.87 5.92 -21.79
CA GLY A 355 -16.60 4.88 -22.81
C GLY A 355 -15.54 3.84 -22.42
N GLN A 356 -14.79 4.06 -21.33
CA GLN A 356 -13.68 3.19 -20.88
C GLN A 356 -13.97 2.48 -19.54
N ALA A 357 -15.17 2.63 -18.96
CA ALA A 357 -15.49 2.10 -17.65
C ALA A 357 -15.48 0.55 -17.61
N SER A 358 -14.63 -0.02 -16.74
CA SER A 358 -14.60 -1.45 -16.44
C SER A 358 -15.86 -1.81 -15.63
N HIS A 359 -16.49 -2.95 -15.94
CA HIS A 359 -17.73 -3.46 -15.30
C HIS A 359 -17.52 -3.88 -13.82
N SER A 360 -17.02 -2.98 -12.98
CA SER A 360 -16.71 -3.25 -11.57
C SER A 360 -17.86 -2.80 -10.66
N ARG A 361 -18.50 -3.77 -9.99
CA ARG A 361 -19.59 -3.67 -8.98
C ARG A 361 -20.80 -2.79 -9.38
N PRO A 362 -21.98 -3.39 -9.61
CA PRO A 362 -23.09 -2.75 -10.32
C PRO A 362 -23.65 -1.48 -9.66
N THR A 363 -23.61 -1.30 -8.34
CA THR A 363 -24.41 -0.24 -7.70
C THR A 363 -23.77 1.16 -7.71
N ILE A 364 -22.51 1.34 -7.29
CA ILE A 364 -21.91 2.69 -7.12
C ILE A 364 -21.48 3.31 -8.46
N GLY A 365 -21.01 2.51 -9.41
CA GLY A 365 -20.65 2.98 -10.75
C GLY A 365 -21.86 3.54 -11.50
N GLN A 366 -23.03 2.90 -11.36
CA GLN A 366 -24.29 3.36 -11.94
C GLN A 366 -24.77 4.68 -11.35
N TRP A 367 -24.71 4.86 -10.02
CA TRP A 367 -25.05 6.15 -9.39
C TRP A 367 -24.10 7.28 -9.80
N LEU A 368 -22.82 6.98 -10.00
CA LEU A 368 -21.84 7.95 -10.50
C LEU A 368 -22.13 8.36 -11.94
N GLU A 369 -22.35 7.39 -12.83
CA GLU A 369 -22.69 7.65 -14.22
C GLU A 369 -24.04 8.39 -14.33
N ALA A 370 -25.01 8.04 -13.48
CA ALA A 370 -26.27 8.78 -13.36
C ALA A 370 -26.07 10.21 -12.87
N ALA A 371 -25.19 10.46 -11.87
CA ALA A 371 -24.91 11.82 -11.39
C ALA A 371 -24.17 12.66 -12.44
N LEU A 372 -23.21 12.08 -13.16
CA LEU A 372 -22.48 12.74 -14.25
C LEU A 372 -23.41 13.03 -15.44
N ALA A 373 -24.27 12.07 -15.79
CA ALA A 373 -25.28 12.24 -16.83
C ALA A 373 -26.33 13.28 -16.45
N ALA A 374 -26.84 13.24 -15.21
CA ALA A 374 -27.78 14.24 -14.69
C ALA A 374 -27.16 15.64 -14.67
N GLY A 375 -25.91 15.78 -14.21
CA GLY A 375 -25.18 17.05 -14.26
C GLY A 375 -25.03 17.56 -15.69
N ALA A 376 -24.65 16.70 -16.64
CA ALA A 376 -24.55 17.06 -18.05
C ALA A 376 -25.90 17.46 -18.66
N LEU A 377 -26.98 16.72 -18.36
CA LEU A 377 -28.34 17.02 -18.86
C LEU A 377 -28.87 18.35 -18.30
N ILE A 378 -28.65 18.63 -17.01
CA ILE A 378 -29.05 19.90 -16.39
C ILE A 378 -28.26 21.07 -16.99
N LEU A 379 -26.98 20.88 -17.28
CA LEU A 379 -26.15 21.90 -17.95
C LEU A 379 -26.60 22.14 -19.40
N LEU A 380 -27.07 21.10 -20.09
CA LEU A 380 -27.65 21.17 -21.43
C LEU A 380 -29.04 21.80 -21.44
N ALA A 381 -29.79 21.73 -20.33
CA ALA A 381 -31.15 22.24 -20.25
C ALA A 381 -31.21 23.72 -20.64
N LYS A 382 -32.21 24.06 -21.47
CA LYS A 382 -32.53 25.44 -21.79
C LYS A 382 -32.96 26.15 -20.51
N TYR A 383 -32.51 27.38 -20.33
CA TYR A 383 -32.94 28.20 -19.21
C TYR A 383 -34.47 28.34 -19.24
N ILE A 384 -35.13 28.01 -18.14
CA ILE A 384 -36.56 28.26 -17.96
C ILE A 384 -36.65 29.71 -17.51
N ASP A 385 -37.26 30.55 -18.34
CA ASP A 385 -37.52 31.95 -18.03
C ASP A 385 -38.66 32.02 -16.99
N LEU A 386 -38.29 31.85 -15.72
CA LEU A 386 -39.22 31.91 -14.59
C LEU A 386 -39.51 33.38 -14.28
N ARG A 387 -40.80 33.73 -14.13
CA ARG A 387 -41.18 35.11 -13.80
C ARG A 387 -40.67 35.47 -12.41
N HIS A 388 -40.37 36.75 -12.18
CA HIS A 388 -39.88 37.25 -10.87
C HIS A 388 -40.80 36.86 -9.69
N ALA A 389 -42.11 36.77 -9.90
CA ALA A 389 -43.07 36.34 -8.87
C ALA A 389 -42.95 34.84 -8.49
N GLU A 390 -42.51 33.99 -9.42
CA GLU A 390 -42.34 32.55 -9.21
C GLU A 390 -41.00 32.19 -8.58
N THR A 391 -40.08 33.17 -8.51
CA THR A 391 -38.73 33.02 -7.96
C THR A 391 -38.57 33.69 -6.59
N ALA A 392 -39.63 34.23 -6.00
CA ALA A 392 -39.60 34.76 -4.63
C ALA A 392 -39.47 33.66 -3.57
N GLY A 393 -38.79 34.01 -2.48
CA GLY A 393 -38.55 33.15 -1.33
C GLY A 393 -37.83 31.86 -1.72
N TRP A 394 -38.34 30.72 -1.26
CA TRP A 394 -37.74 29.42 -1.55
C TRP A 394 -37.91 28.96 -3.01
N GLY A 395 -38.84 29.58 -3.77
CA GLY A 395 -39.04 29.30 -5.19
C GLY A 395 -37.79 29.59 -6.03
N ALA A 396 -36.94 30.51 -5.57
CA ALA A 396 -35.64 30.84 -6.15
C ALA A 396 -34.74 29.62 -6.40
N LEU A 397 -34.83 28.57 -5.57
CA LEU A 397 -34.01 27.37 -5.73
C LEU A 397 -34.18 26.74 -7.12
N LEU A 398 -35.38 26.78 -7.70
CA LEU A 398 -35.64 26.22 -9.04
C LEU A 398 -34.99 27.05 -10.18
N ALA A 399 -34.59 28.29 -9.90
CA ALA A 399 -34.01 29.22 -10.87
C ALA A 399 -32.49 29.07 -11.07
N TYR A 400 -31.81 28.13 -10.37
CA TYR A 400 -30.36 27.93 -10.45
C TYR A 400 -29.92 26.58 -11.04
N PRO A 401 -30.47 26.11 -12.18
CA PRO A 401 -30.15 24.79 -12.72
C PRO A 401 -28.66 24.63 -13.00
N ARG A 402 -27.96 25.68 -13.47
CA ARG A 402 -26.53 25.57 -13.81
C ARG A 402 -25.63 25.50 -12.59
N VAL A 403 -26.03 26.11 -11.48
CA VAL A 403 -25.33 25.93 -10.19
C VAL A 403 -25.39 24.47 -9.80
N TYR A 404 -26.57 23.85 -9.82
CA TYR A 404 -26.72 22.43 -9.50
C TYR A 404 -25.99 21.52 -10.49
N GLY A 405 -26.09 21.78 -11.80
CA GLY A 405 -25.37 21.04 -12.82
C GLY A 405 -23.85 21.09 -12.63
N THR A 406 -23.31 22.26 -12.28
CA THR A 406 -21.88 22.45 -12.00
C THR A 406 -21.45 21.73 -10.73
N TRP A 407 -22.24 21.80 -9.65
CA TRP A 407 -21.97 21.07 -8.41
C TRP A 407 -22.05 19.56 -8.57
N LEU A 408 -23.02 19.05 -9.34
CA LEU A 408 -23.17 17.62 -9.66
C LEU A 408 -22.01 17.12 -10.52
N LEU A 409 -21.61 17.89 -11.54
CA LEU A 409 -20.44 17.59 -12.36
C LEU A 409 -19.16 17.54 -11.51
N TRP A 410 -18.96 18.54 -10.64
CA TRP A 410 -17.84 18.58 -9.70
C TRP A 410 -17.84 17.37 -8.75
N ALA A 411 -18.99 17.08 -8.11
CA ALA A 411 -19.13 15.96 -7.20
C ALA A 411 -18.87 14.62 -7.90
N GLY A 412 -19.39 14.45 -9.12
CA GLY A 412 -19.13 13.29 -9.97
C GLY A 412 -17.64 13.14 -10.29
N LEU A 413 -16.95 14.21 -10.68
CA LEU A 413 -15.49 14.18 -10.89
C LEU A 413 -14.73 13.82 -9.60
N MET A 414 -15.12 14.37 -8.45
CA MET A 414 -14.52 14.02 -7.15
C MET A 414 -14.72 12.54 -6.78
N LEU A 415 -15.92 12.02 -7.02
CA LEU A 415 -16.24 10.61 -6.81
C LEU A 415 -15.46 9.71 -7.78
N ARG A 416 -15.31 10.10 -9.05
CA ARG A 416 -14.49 9.37 -10.03
C ARG A 416 -13.02 9.33 -9.62
N LEU A 417 -12.44 10.47 -9.23
CA LEU A 417 -11.07 10.56 -8.69
C LEU A 417 -10.88 9.71 -7.41
N LYS A 418 -11.94 9.54 -6.61
CA LYS A 418 -11.95 8.66 -5.43
C LYS A 418 -12.04 7.18 -5.80
N ILE A 419 -12.81 6.81 -6.81
CA ILE A 419 -12.98 5.42 -7.27
C ILE A 419 -11.73 4.94 -8.02
N GLU A 420 -11.21 5.73 -8.94
CA GLU A 420 -9.95 5.42 -9.63
C GLU A 420 -8.76 5.38 -8.64
N ASN A 421 -8.86 6.05 -7.48
CA ASN A 421 -7.93 5.82 -6.38
C ASN A 421 -7.94 4.38 -5.89
N ARG A 422 -9.13 3.81 -5.69
CA ARG A 422 -9.30 2.45 -5.17
C ARG A 422 -8.83 1.46 -6.23
N GLU A 423 -9.25 1.62 -7.48
CA GLU A 423 -8.85 0.73 -8.57
C GLU A 423 -7.35 0.83 -8.93
N ARG A 424 -6.73 2.01 -8.79
CA ARG A 424 -5.27 2.17 -8.98
C ARG A 424 -4.48 1.67 -7.79
N VAL A 425 -4.98 1.84 -6.56
CA VAL A 425 -4.40 1.21 -5.35
C VAL A 425 -4.51 -0.32 -5.44
N ASP A 426 -5.59 -0.85 -6.01
CA ASP A 426 -5.76 -2.28 -6.29
C ASP A 426 -4.87 -2.78 -7.45
N ARG A 427 -4.29 -1.88 -8.26
CA ARG A 427 -3.44 -2.19 -9.43
C ARG A 427 -1.98 -1.71 -9.32
N GLN A 428 -1.54 -1.09 -8.22
CA GLN A 428 -0.16 -0.58 -8.12
C GLN A 428 0.85 -1.73 -8.00
N PRO A 429 1.90 -1.76 -8.85
CA PRO A 429 3.05 -2.63 -8.63
C PRO A 429 3.82 -2.18 -7.37
N VAL A 430 4.22 -3.15 -6.54
CA VAL A 430 4.85 -2.98 -5.20
C VAL A 430 6.21 -2.26 -5.23
N SER A 431 6.67 -1.83 -6.41
CA SER A 431 7.83 -0.93 -6.55
C SER A 431 7.63 0.45 -5.94
N SER A 432 6.38 0.89 -5.69
CA SER A 432 6.06 2.19 -5.07
C SER A 432 5.77 2.15 -3.56
N ILE A 433 5.99 1.02 -2.86
CA ILE A 433 5.87 1.00 -1.38
C ILE A 433 6.94 1.94 -0.80
N PRO A 434 6.57 3.04 -0.11
CA PRO A 434 7.52 3.93 0.53
C PRO A 434 8.42 3.13 1.47
N ARG A 435 9.73 3.38 1.41
CA ARG A 435 10.67 2.69 2.29
C ARG A 435 10.24 2.88 3.75
N PRO A 436 10.36 1.84 4.59
CA PRO A 436 10.16 1.98 6.02
C PRO A 436 11.04 3.11 6.56
N PRO A 437 10.60 3.89 7.57
CA PRO A 437 11.53 4.73 8.30
C PRO A 437 12.62 3.81 8.85
N SER A 438 13.84 3.93 8.33
CA SER A 438 14.96 3.07 8.71
C SER A 438 15.23 3.16 10.21
N SER A 439 14.99 4.34 10.82
CA SER A 439 15.07 4.59 12.26
C SER A 439 14.18 3.67 13.10
N VAL A 440 12.96 3.36 12.64
CA VAL A 440 12.03 2.50 13.40
C VAL A 440 12.47 1.05 13.35
N LEU A 441 12.92 0.56 12.19
CA LEU A 441 13.43 -0.80 12.05
C LEU A 441 14.75 -1.00 12.81
N LEU A 442 15.66 -0.02 12.72
CA LEU A 442 16.92 -0.02 13.47
C LEU A 442 16.67 0.08 14.98
N GLY A 443 15.73 0.93 15.42
CA GLY A 443 15.33 1.04 16.81
C GLY A 443 14.76 -0.27 17.35
N LEU A 444 13.86 -0.92 16.59
CA LEU A 444 13.31 -2.22 16.99
C LEU A 444 14.38 -3.32 17.04
N PHE A 445 15.30 -3.35 16.08
CA PHE A 445 16.45 -4.25 16.10
C PHE A 445 17.32 -4.01 17.33
N ALA A 446 17.65 -2.75 17.62
CA ALA A 446 18.49 -2.37 18.76
C ALA A 446 17.84 -2.77 20.10
N VAL A 447 16.52 -2.55 20.25
CA VAL A 447 15.78 -2.98 21.44
C VAL A 447 15.78 -4.51 21.55
N ALA A 448 15.47 -5.22 20.47
CA ALA A 448 15.49 -6.69 20.47
C ALA A 448 16.88 -7.26 20.83
N LEU A 449 17.93 -6.66 20.28
CA LEU A 449 19.32 -7.01 20.56
C LEU A 449 19.70 -6.72 22.02
N ALA A 450 19.35 -5.54 22.53
CA ALA A 450 19.63 -5.14 23.91
C ALA A 450 18.99 -6.08 24.93
N LEU A 451 17.73 -6.50 24.70
CA LEU A 451 17.04 -7.47 25.56
C LEU A 451 17.79 -8.80 25.68
N ARG A 452 18.35 -9.29 24.57
CA ARG A 452 19.09 -10.56 24.51
C ARG A 452 20.50 -10.40 25.10
N LEU A 453 21.18 -9.30 24.79
CA LEU A 453 22.49 -8.98 25.36
C LEU A 453 22.43 -8.81 26.89
N ALA A 454 21.36 -8.20 27.42
CA ALA A 454 21.18 -8.07 28.86
C ALA A 454 21.21 -9.43 29.57
N LEU A 455 20.57 -10.47 29.01
CA LEU A 455 20.63 -11.83 29.54
C LEU A 455 22.04 -12.44 29.42
N ILE A 456 22.67 -12.32 28.24
CA ILE A 456 24.02 -12.87 28.03
C ILE A 456 25.02 -12.25 29.01
N LEU A 457 25.01 -10.93 29.16
CA LEU A 457 25.94 -10.18 30.00
C LEU A 457 25.67 -10.39 31.50
N ALA A 458 24.40 -10.38 31.92
CA ALA A 458 24.04 -10.57 33.33
C ALA A 458 24.46 -11.94 33.87
N PHE A 459 24.37 -12.99 33.04
CA PHE A 459 24.63 -14.36 33.47
C PHE A 459 25.95 -14.94 32.94
N ARG A 460 26.71 -14.16 32.17
CA ARG A 460 27.95 -14.60 31.47
C ARG A 460 27.73 -15.91 30.70
N PHE A 461 26.60 -16.02 30.02
CA PHE A 461 26.17 -17.23 29.35
C PHE A 461 26.80 -17.35 27.96
N ASP A 462 27.58 -18.40 27.72
CA ASP A 462 28.33 -18.62 26.48
C ASP A 462 27.53 -19.31 25.35
N GLY A 463 26.25 -19.59 25.61
CA GLY A 463 25.32 -20.15 24.64
C GLY A 463 25.33 -21.67 24.54
N LEU A 464 26.18 -22.37 25.29
CA LEU A 464 26.25 -23.83 25.28
C LEU A 464 25.45 -24.41 26.46
N TYR A 465 24.40 -25.17 26.18
CA TYR A 465 23.68 -25.96 27.19
C TYR A 465 23.02 -27.17 26.51
N GLY A 466 22.91 -28.28 27.25
CA GLY A 466 22.36 -29.53 26.72
C GLY A 466 23.15 -30.09 25.52
N GLN A 467 22.84 -31.32 25.11
CA GLN A 467 23.60 -32.03 24.08
C GLN A 467 23.63 -31.32 22.72
N ASP A 468 22.47 -30.86 22.23
CA ASP A 468 22.32 -30.21 20.92
C ASP A 468 23.29 -29.04 20.69
N ALA A 469 23.45 -28.14 21.68
CA ALA A 469 24.25 -26.94 21.49
C ALA A 469 25.74 -27.27 21.33
N PHE A 470 26.22 -28.27 22.07
CA PHE A 470 27.59 -28.78 21.90
C PHE A 470 27.76 -29.52 20.58
N GLU A 471 26.75 -30.26 20.12
CA GLU A 471 26.80 -30.95 18.83
C GLU A 471 26.91 -29.95 17.68
N TYR A 472 26.05 -28.92 17.64
CA TYR A 472 26.15 -27.83 16.65
C TYR A 472 27.52 -27.14 16.70
N TYR A 473 28.02 -26.84 17.91
CA TYR A 473 29.32 -26.20 18.07
C TYR A 473 30.48 -27.07 17.56
N THR A 474 30.50 -28.34 17.97
CA THR A 474 31.56 -29.28 17.62
C THR A 474 31.57 -29.56 16.13
N TYR A 475 30.39 -29.73 15.52
CA TYR A 475 30.28 -29.94 14.08
C TYR A 475 30.69 -28.69 13.29
N GLY A 476 30.26 -27.49 13.73
CA GLY A 476 30.68 -26.22 13.15
C GLY A 476 32.20 -26.02 13.23
N ARG A 477 32.83 -26.42 14.34
CA ARG A 477 34.30 -26.42 14.48
C ARG A 477 34.95 -27.39 13.49
N ALA A 478 34.44 -28.61 13.36
CA ALA A 478 34.97 -29.58 12.40
C ALA A 478 34.86 -29.07 10.94
N LEU A 479 33.74 -28.42 10.59
CA LEU A 479 33.57 -27.74 9.30
C LEU A 479 34.60 -26.64 9.10
N TRP A 480 34.86 -25.84 10.14
CA TRP A 480 35.87 -24.81 10.10
C TRP A 480 37.27 -25.39 9.92
N GLU A 481 37.65 -26.43 10.65
CA GLU A 481 38.96 -27.09 10.53
C GLU A 481 39.15 -27.70 9.14
N ALA A 482 38.09 -28.26 8.56
CA ALA A 482 38.11 -28.85 7.22
C ALA A 482 37.95 -27.82 6.08
N ARG A 483 37.87 -26.51 6.38
CA ARG A 483 37.74 -25.44 5.38
C ARG A 483 38.89 -25.51 4.35
N GLY A 484 38.55 -25.57 3.06
CA GLY A 484 39.53 -25.72 1.97
C GLY A 484 39.73 -27.16 1.48
N ARG A 485 39.12 -28.15 2.15
CA ARG A 485 38.89 -29.50 1.61
C ARG A 485 37.38 -29.62 1.30
N VAL A 486 36.95 -30.62 0.51
CA VAL A 486 35.52 -30.94 0.34
C VAL A 486 35.20 -32.06 1.34
N PRO A 487 34.77 -31.76 2.58
CA PRO A 487 34.65 -32.80 3.59
C PRO A 487 33.21 -33.29 3.59
N LEU A 488 32.99 -34.55 3.20
CA LEU A 488 31.90 -35.32 3.78
C LEU A 488 32.28 -35.56 5.24
N LEU A 489 31.89 -34.64 6.12
CA LEU A 489 32.04 -34.86 7.55
C LEU A 489 31.13 -36.03 7.95
N GLY A 490 31.48 -36.70 9.05
CA GLY A 490 30.71 -37.82 9.59
C GLY A 490 29.22 -37.49 9.82
N PRO A 491 28.41 -38.51 10.17
CA PRO A 491 26.97 -38.35 10.32
C PRO A 491 26.64 -37.22 11.31
N MET A 492 25.64 -36.42 10.96
CA MET A 492 25.12 -35.34 11.81
C MET A 492 23.63 -35.55 11.97
N TYR A 493 23.14 -35.60 13.19
CA TYR A 493 21.72 -35.81 13.45
C TYR A 493 20.86 -34.65 12.93
N TRP A 494 21.40 -33.42 13.00
CA TRP A 494 20.74 -32.18 12.61
C TRP A 494 21.13 -31.64 11.22
N PRO A 495 20.29 -30.79 10.61
CA PRO A 495 20.62 -30.07 9.38
C PRO A 495 21.90 -29.19 9.46
N LEU A 496 22.61 -29.05 8.33
CA LEU A 496 23.91 -28.39 8.24
C LEU A 496 23.87 -26.85 8.19
N GLY A 497 22.70 -26.25 7.95
CA GLY A 497 22.54 -24.82 7.68
C GLY A 497 22.98 -23.93 8.84
N TYR A 498 22.72 -24.33 10.09
CA TYR A 498 23.23 -23.59 11.25
C TYR A 498 24.75 -23.72 11.45
N PRO A 499 25.34 -24.93 11.40
CA PRO A 499 26.80 -25.09 11.37
C PRO A 499 27.50 -24.26 10.28
N TYR A 500 26.95 -24.20 9.06
CA TYR A 500 27.49 -23.34 8.00
C TYR A 500 27.37 -21.85 8.35
N ALA A 501 26.24 -21.42 8.91
CA ALA A 501 26.06 -20.03 9.32
C ALA A 501 27.04 -19.62 10.44
N MET A 502 27.39 -20.53 11.35
CA MET A 502 28.36 -20.30 12.42
C MET A 502 29.77 -19.97 11.92
N LEU A 503 30.16 -20.44 10.73
CA LEU A 503 31.46 -20.10 10.14
C LEU A 503 31.61 -18.58 9.96
N LEU A 504 30.50 -17.87 9.68
CA LEU A 504 30.51 -16.40 9.62
C LEU A 504 30.78 -15.77 10.99
N GLY A 505 30.28 -16.39 12.07
CA GLY A 505 30.57 -15.97 13.43
C GLY A 505 32.03 -16.23 13.85
N PHE A 506 32.60 -17.35 13.38
CA PHE A 506 34.01 -17.67 13.61
C PHE A 506 34.97 -16.72 12.89
N LEU A 507 34.60 -16.19 11.72
CA LEU A 507 35.38 -15.13 11.05
C LEU A 507 35.55 -13.88 11.93
N VAL A 508 34.57 -13.56 12.77
CA VAL A 508 34.57 -12.34 13.60
C VAL A 508 35.23 -12.58 14.96
N THR A 509 35.02 -13.75 15.55
CA THR A 509 35.35 -14.01 16.96
C THR A 509 36.42 -15.08 17.17
N GLY A 510 36.91 -15.69 16.08
CA GLY A 510 37.65 -16.94 16.11
C GLY A 510 36.75 -18.15 16.40
N VAL A 511 37.34 -19.34 16.49
CA VAL A 511 36.62 -20.58 16.79
C VAL A 511 36.27 -20.63 18.28
N ARG A 512 35.24 -19.89 18.67
CA ARG A 512 34.77 -19.75 20.06
C ARG A 512 33.24 -19.84 20.10
N PRO A 513 32.64 -20.32 21.22
CA PRO A 513 31.18 -20.45 21.34
C PRO A 513 30.43 -19.13 21.09
N VAL A 514 31.02 -18.00 21.51
CA VAL A 514 30.47 -16.66 21.30
C VAL A 514 30.22 -16.33 19.82
N GLY A 515 31.03 -16.85 18.90
CA GLY A 515 30.82 -16.65 17.46
C GLY A 515 29.57 -17.35 16.95
N ALA A 516 29.33 -18.56 17.43
CA ALA A 516 28.12 -19.31 17.10
C ALA A 516 26.88 -18.65 17.73
N GLN A 517 26.99 -18.24 18.99
CA GLN A 517 25.95 -17.53 19.72
C GLN A 517 25.60 -16.20 19.05
N LEU A 518 26.58 -15.48 18.49
CA LEU A 518 26.38 -14.24 17.74
C LEU A 518 25.43 -14.44 16.55
N ILE A 519 25.50 -15.57 15.85
CA ILE A 519 24.59 -15.87 14.73
C ILE A 519 23.15 -16.01 15.21
N SER A 520 22.91 -16.76 16.29
CA SER A 520 21.57 -16.86 16.90
C SER A 520 21.05 -15.51 17.38
N LEU A 521 21.94 -14.72 17.99
CA LEU A 521 21.64 -13.41 18.55
C LEU A 521 21.20 -12.44 17.46
N LEU A 522 21.97 -12.35 16.37
CA LEU A 522 21.68 -11.47 15.25
C LEU A 522 20.44 -11.93 14.48
N ALA A 523 20.31 -13.23 14.20
CA ALA A 523 19.15 -13.78 13.49
C ALA A 523 17.85 -13.55 14.28
N GLY A 524 17.85 -13.87 15.57
CA GLY A 524 16.68 -13.69 16.42
C GLY A 524 16.32 -12.23 16.67
N SER A 525 17.30 -11.32 16.70
CA SER A 525 17.05 -9.87 16.79
C SER A 525 16.52 -9.30 15.47
N ALA A 526 17.05 -9.76 14.33
CA ALA A 526 16.62 -9.33 12.99
C ALA A 526 15.23 -9.86 12.61
N ALA A 527 14.76 -10.94 13.24
CA ALA A 527 13.42 -11.48 13.01
C ALA A 527 12.31 -10.45 13.33
N ALA A 528 12.50 -9.58 14.33
CA ALA A 528 11.53 -8.54 14.69
C ALA A 528 11.30 -7.49 13.57
N PRO A 529 12.31 -6.77 13.07
CA PRO A 529 12.12 -5.84 11.95
C PRO A 529 11.74 -6.56 10.65
N LEU A 530 12.17 -7.81 10.42
CA LEU A 530 11.71 -8.60 9.28
C LEU A 530 10.21 -8.92 9.35
N THR A 531 9.69 -9.23 10.55
CA THR A 531 8.24 -9.42 10.75
C THR A 531 7.47 -8.13 10.50
N VAL A 532 8.00 -6.95 10.85
CA VAL A 532 7.39 -5.66 10.48
C VAL A 532 7.32 -5.52 8.96
N LEU A 533 8.41 -5.83 8.26
CA LEU A 533 8.48 -5.76 6.79
C LEU A 533 7.48 -6.73 6.14
N LEU A 534 7.42 -7.97 6.61
CA LEU A 534 6.47 -8.98 6.16
C LEU A 534 5.02 -8.52 6.38
N ALA A 535 4.66 -8.19 7.62
CA ALA A 535 3.29 -7.79 7.97
C ALA A 535 2.83 -6.58 7.16
N ARG A 536 3.69 -5.55 7.06
CA ARG A 536 3.39 -4.34 6.30
C ARG A 536 3.16 -4.67 4.83
N ASP A 537 4.08 -5.39 4.19
CA ASP A 537 4.01 -5.62 2.75
C ASP A 537 2.86 -6.57 2.38
N VAL A 538 2.57 -7.56 3.21
CA VAL A 538 1.36 -8.38 3.05
C VAL A 538 0.11 -7.51 3.13
N LEU A 539 -0.02 -6.66 4.16
CA LEU A 539 -1.22 -5.83 4.34
C LEU A 539 -1.38 -4.78 3.26
N LEU A 540 -0.31 -4.06 2.90
CA LEU A 540 -0.33 -3.06 1.84
C LEU A 540 -0.73 -3.69 0.50
N ARG A 541 -0.19 -4.88 0.21
CA ARG A 541 -0.48 -5.58 -1.03
C ARG A 541 -1.93 -5.97 -1.18
N PHE A 542 -2.59 -6.26 -0.06
CA PHE A 542 -4.00 -6.64 -0.04
C PHE A 542 -4.93 -5.48 0.35
N GLY A 543 -4.51 -4.24 0.05
CA GLY A 543 -5.38 -3.07 0.07
C GLY A 543 -5.55 -2.42 1.44
N ALA A 544 -4.78 -2.80 2.46
CA ALA A 544 -4.82 -2.11 3.74
C ALA A 544 -4.27 -0.68 3.59
N LYS A 545 -4.95 0.30 4.22
CA LYS A 545 -4.45 1.68 4.30
C LYS A 545 -3.07 1.69 4.94
N ARG A 546 -2.19 2.58 4.47
CA ARG A 546 -0.80 2.71 4.97
C ARG A 546 -0.72 2.75 6.49
N ASP A 547 -1.50 3.60 7.14
CA ASP A 547 -1.45 3.74 8.61
C ASP A 547 -1.93 2.47 9.33
N ASN A 548 -2.90 1.76 8.76
CA ASN A 548 -3.39 0.48 9.32
C ASN A 548 -2.32 -0.61 9.17
N ALA A 549 -1.70 -0.71 7.99
CA ALA A 549 -0.63 -1.66 7.74
C ALA A 549 0.56 -1.41 8.67
N TRP A 550 0.92 -0.14 8.88
CA TRP A 550 1.99 0.24 9.80
C TRP A 550 1.67 -0.06 11.25
N ARG A 551 0.48 0.28 11.74
CA ARG A 551 0.08 -0.06 13.12
C ARG A 551 0.12 -1.56 13.37
N ALA A 552 -0.50 -2.35 12.49
CA ALA A 552 -0.51 -3.80 12.61
C ALA A 552 0.91 -4.39 12.56
N ALA A 553 1.75 -3.90 11.64
CA ALA A 553 3.12 -4.34 11.49
C ALA A 553 4.00 -3.99 12.70
N LEU A 554 3.84 -2.81 13.30
CA LEU A 554 4.59 -2.41 14.49
C LEU A 554 4.20 -3.25 15.71
N VAL A 555 2.90 -3.52 15.90
CA VAL A 555 2.46 -4.46 16.94
C VAL A 555 3.11 -5.82 16.73
N ALA A 556 3.06 -6.35 15.49
CA ALA A 556 3.70 -7.63 15.18
C ALA A 556 5.22 -7.61 15.45
N GLY A 557 5.92 -6.53 15.10
CA GLY A 557 7.35 -6.38 15.38
C GLY A 557 7.69 -6.35 16.88
N VAL A 558 6.92 -5.60 17.68
CA VAL A 558 7.11 -5.52 19.14
C VAL A 558 6.85 -6.87 19.80
N LEU A 559 5.77 -7.55 19.42
CA LEU A 559 5.46 -8.89 19.92
C LEU A 559 6.55 -9.90 19.55
N MET A 560 7.10 -9.81 18.33
CA MET A 560 8.20 -10.67 17.89
C MET A 560 9.48 -10.38 18.69
N ALA A 561 9.79 -9.12 18.96
CA ALA A 561 10.94 -8.73 19.78
C ALA A 561 10.84 -9.25 21.23
N ALA A 562 9.62 -9.25 21.80
CA ALA A 562 9.31 -9.67 23.16
C ALA A 562 8.93 -11.16 23.31
N CYS A 563 8.88 -11.93 22.22
CA CYS A 563 8.58 -13.36 22.25
C CYS A 563 9.63 -14.11 23.09
N GLY A 564 9.23 -14.60 24.27
CA GLY A 564 10.13 -15.21 25.24
C GLY A 564 10.89 -16.42 24.70
N GLN A 565 10.21 -17.29 23.93
CA GLN A 565 10.86 -18.42 23.28
C GLN A 565 11.92 -17.94 22.29
N LEU A 566 11.60 -16.95 21.44
CA LEU A 566 12.57 -16.43 20.48
C LEU A 566 13.77 -15.81 21.20
N VAL A 567 13.55 -15.08 22.30
CA VAL A 567 14.63 -14.55 23.15
C VAL A 567 15.53 -15.68 23.66
N GLN A 568 14.95 -16.76 24.21
CA GLN A 568 15.69 -17.95 24.65
C GLN A 568 16.52 -18.55 23.50
N SER A 569 15.89 -18.80 22.35
CA SER A 569 16.55 -19.34 21.16
C SER A 569 17.63 -18.43 20.58
N SER A 570 17.59 -17.14 20.88
CA SER A 570 18.56 -16.16 20.36
C SER A 570 19.87 -16.14 21.16
N ILE A 571 19.87 -16.59 22.40
CA ILE A 571 21.05 -16.55 23.27
C ILE A 571 21.78 -17.90 23.33
N VAL A 572 21.29 -18.92 22.62
CA VAL A 572 21.82 -20.29 22.62
C VAL A 572 22.45 -20.59 21.25
N VAL A 573 23.51 -21.39 21.24
CA VAL A 573 24.10 -21.98 20.03
C VAL A 573 23.18 -23.04 19.43
N MET A 574 22.12 -22.59 18.76
CA MET A 574 21.06 -23.43 18.20
C MET A 574 20.44 -22.85 16.93
N SER A 575 19.95 -23.76 16.08
CA SER A 575 19.32 -23.44 14.80
C SER A 575 17.95 -22.76 14.86
N ASP A 576 17.28 -22.70 16.03
CA ASP A 576 15.91 -22.20 16.18
C ASP A 576 15.72 -20.76 15.64
N ALA A 577 16.51 -19.82 16.16
CA ALA A 577 16.40 -18.40 15.80
C ALA A 577 16.80 -18.14 14.34
N ALA A 578 17.86 -18.82 13.86
CA ALA A 578 18.29 -18.76 12.47
C ALA A 578 17.23 -19.33 11.51
N GLY A 579 16.58 -20.43 11.88
CA GLY A 579 15.50 -21.03 11.08
C GLY A 579 14.32 -20.09 10.92
N VAL A 580 13.90 -19.41 11.99
CA VAL A 580 12.86 -18.37 11.94
C VAL A 580 13.27 -17.21 11.06
N PHE A 581 14.49 -16.70 11.22
CA PHE A 581 15.02 -15.61 10.41
C PHE A 581 14.91 -15.92 8.91
N TRP A 582 15.40 -17.08 8.49
CA TRP A 582 15.37 -17.50 7.08
C TRP A 582 13.95 -17.70 6.57
N ALA A 583 13.05 -18.28 7.38
CA ALA A 583 11.65 -18.47 7.00
C ALA A 583 10.91 -17.13 6.81
N VAL A 584 11.08 -16.17 7.72
CA VAL A 584 10.47 -14.83 7.61
C VAL A 584 11.07 -14.04 6.45
N LEU A 585 12.39 -14.12 6.23
CA LEU A 585 13.05 -13.50 5.07
C LEU A 585 12.50 -14.08 3.77
N SER A 586 12.35 -15.40 3.69
CA SER A 586 11.77 -16.08 2.53
C SER A 586 10.34 -15.61 2.25
N ALA A 587 9.52 -15.50 3.30
CA ALA A 587 8.14 -15.02 3.21
C ALA A 587 8.08 -13.60 2.67
N TRP A 588 8.87 -12.71 3.27
CA TRP A 588 8.89 -11.32 2.88
C TRP A 588 9.41 -11.15 1.44
N ALA A 589 10.48 -11.85 1.08
CA ALA A 589 11.00 -11.86 -0.28
C ALA A 589 9.96 -12.38 -1.30
N LEU A 590 9.16 -13.39 -0.95
CA LEU A 590 8.09 -13.90 -1.82
C LEU A 590 7.02 -12.83 -2.08
N VAL A 591 6.61 -12.12 -1.02
CA VAL A 591 5.65 -11.00 -1.11
C VAL A 591 6.21 -9.89 -2.01
N ARG A 592 7.51 -9.57 -1.88
CA ARG A 592 8.22 -8.60 -2.72
C ARG A 592 8.35 -9.05 -4.18
N ALA A 593 8.57 -10.35 -4.41
CA ALA A 593 8.78 -10.92 -5.74
C ALA A 593 7.56 -10.75 -6.64
N GLN A 594 6.40 -11.14 -6.11
CA GLN A 594 5.15 -11.00 -6.84
C GLN A 594 4.76 -9.53 -7.03
N GLY A 595 5.11 -8.69 -6.06
CA GLY A 595 4.82 -7.28 -6.12
C GLY A 595 5.65 -6.47 -7.14
N THR A 596 6.97 -6.64 -7.10
CA THR A 596 7.92 -5.82 -7.89
C THR A 596 8.22 -6.43 -9.26
N ARG A 597 7.82 -7.69 -9.48
CA ARG A 597 8.07 -8.47 -10.71
C ARG A 597 9.54 -8.62 -11.08
N ARG A 598 10.46 -8.42 -10.12
CA ARG A 598 11.89 -8.68 -10.33
C ARG A 598 12.21 -10.13 -9.94
N PRO A 599 12.82 -10.93 -10.84
CA PRO A 599 13.13 -12.34 -10.57
C PRO A 599 14.08 -12.52 -9.37
N ALA A 600 14.93 -11.53 -9.09
CA ALA A 600 15.87 -11.55 -7.96
C ALA A 600 15.19 -11.78 -6.59
N TRP A 601 13.98 -11.23 -6.38
CA TRP A 601 13.26 -11.45 -5.13
C TRP A 601 12.69 -12.88 -5.02
N LEU A 602 12.31 -13.49 -6.14
CA LEU A 602 11.86 -14.88 -6.16
C LEU A 602 13.03 -15.82 -5.90
N VAL A 603 14.20 -15.52 -6.48
CA VAL A 603 15.47 -16.20 -6.19
C VAL A 603 15.81 -16.07 -4.71
N LEU A 604 15.80 -14.85 -4.15
CA LEU A 604 16.05 -14.64 -2.72
C LEU A 604 15.07 -15.42 -1.85
N SER A 605 13.78 -15.43 -2.19
CA SER A 605 12.77 -16.19 -1.46
C SER A 605 13.07 -17.70 -1.48
N ALA A 606 13.40 -18.24 -2.65
CA ALA A 606 13.67 -19.67 -2.82
C ALA A 606 14.98 -20.09 -2.13
N CYS A 607 16.06 -19.29 -2.26
CA CYS A 607 17.32 -19.53 -1.55
C CYS A 607 17.17 -19.38 -0.02
N ALA A 608 16.41 -18.39 0.46
CA ALA A 608 16.12 -18.24 1.88
C ALA A 608 15.26 -19.39 2.41
N LEU A 609 14.32 -19.93 1.63
CA LEU A 609 13.56 -21.12 2.01
C LEU A 609 14.47 -22.36 2.06
N ALA A 610 15.38 -22.52 1.09
CA ALA A 610 16.38 -23.57 1.13
C ALA A 610 17.25 -23.46 2.39
N ALA A 611 17.76 -22.27 2.70
CA ALA A 611 18.51 -22.02 3.93
C ALA A 611 17.68 -22.28 5.20
N ALA A 612 16.39 -21.93 5.22
CA ALA A 612 15.49 -22.21 6.34
C ALA A 612 15.32 -23.72 6.56
N THR A 613 15.16 -24.49 5.48
CA THR A 613 15.03 -25.96 5.50
C THR A 613 16.34 -26.63 5.94
N MET A 614 17.47 -26.19 5.40
CA MET A 614 18.79 -26.65 5.81
C MET A 614 19.14 -26.23 7.23
N THR A 615 18.46 -25.25 7.81
CA THR A 615 18.65 -24.87 9.22
C THR A 615 17.72 -25.70 10.11
N ARG A 616 16.50 -25.98 9.64
CA ARG A 616 15.45 -26.71 10.35
C ARG A 616 14.54 -27.44 9.36
N TRP A 617 14.52 -28.77 9.41
CA TRP A 617 13.74 -29.62 8.50
C TRP A 617 12.26 -29.22 8.38
N ILE A 618 11.62 -28.86 9.49
CA ILE A 618 10.20 -28.46 9.51
C ILE A 618 9.87 -27.26 8.60
N ASN A 619 10.85 -26.41 8.29
CA ASN A 619 10.65 -25.29 7.37
C ASN A 619 10.49 -25.74 5.90
N GLY A 620 10.86 -26.98 5.56
CA GLY A 620 10.61 -27.56 4.24
C GLY A 620 9.11 -27.63 3.90
N LEU A 621 8.26 -27.79 4.93
CA LEU A 621 6.80 -27.78 4.78
C LEU A 621 6.26 -26.44 4.24
N LEU A 622 7.02 -25.35 4.40
CA LEU A 622 6.62 -24.02 3.91
C LEU A 622 6.62 -23.90 2.39
N LEU A 623 7.20 -24.87 1.67
CA LEU A 623 7.09 -24.96 0.22
C LEU A 623 5.62 -25.00 -0.23
N LEU A 624 4.76 -25.72 0.50
CA LEU A 624 3.34 -25.85 0.20
C LEU A 624 2.58 -24.50 0.26
N PRO A 625 2.58 -23.76 1.40
CA PRO A 625 1.95 -22.44 1.46
C PRO A 625 2.62 -21.43 0.53
N TRP A 626 3.92 -21.53 0.23
CA TRP A 626 4.60 -20.62 -0.70
C TRP A 626 4.14 -20.86 -2.14
N ALA A 627 4.06 -22.12 -2.54
CA ALA A 627 3.51 -22.52 -3.84
C ALA A 627 2.04 -22.08 -3.95
N GLY A 628 1.24 -22.29 -2.90
CA GLY A 628 -0.14 -21.80 -2.83
C GLY A 628 -0.23 -20.28 -3.02
N TYR A 629 0.61 -19.52 -2.32
CA TYR A 629 0.68 -18.07 -2.46
C TYR A 629 1.11 -17.62 -3.87
N TRP A 630 2.08 -18.31 -4.48
CA TRP A 630 2.53 -18.07 -5.85
C TRP A 630 1.47 -18.37 -6.90
N LEU A 631 0.72 -19.46 -6.75
CA LEU A 631 -0.35 -19.83 -7.66
C LEU A 631 -1.52 -18.84 -7.62
N VAL A 632 -1.87 -18.32 -6.44
CA VAL A 632 -2.89 -17.27 -6.31
C VAL A 632 -2.49 -16.02 -7.10
N ASP A 633 -1.22 -15.60 -7.04
CA ASP A 633 -0.71 -14.47 -7.82
C ASP A 633 -0.79 -14.71 -9.32
N VAL A 634 -0.31 -15.87 -9.79
CA VAL A 634 -0.33 -16.23 -11.22
C VAL A 634 -1.76 -16.16 -11.78
N ARG A 635 -2.76 -16.62 -11.02
CA ARG A 635 -4.17 -16.55 -11.40
C ARG A 635 -4.74 -15.13 -11.44
N GLN A 636 -4.20 -14.22 -10.64
CA GLN A 636 -4.63 -12.82 -10.54
C GLN A 636 -3.88 -11.89 -11.52
N ARG A 637 -2.95 -12.40 -12.36
CA ARG A 637 -2.20 -11.59 -13.33
C ARG A 637 -3.12 -10.99 -14.41
N PRO A 638 -3.14 -9.67 -14.61
CA PRO A 638 -3.91 -9.06 -15.69
C PRO A 638 -3.35 -9.51 -17.06
N ARG A 639 -4.24 -9.87 -17.99
CA ARG A 639 -3.89 -10.09 -19.40
C ARG A 639 -3.40 -8.76 -19.98
N THR A 640 -2.18 -8.74 -20.50
CA THR A 640 -1.54 -7.54 -21.07
C THR A 640 -2.28 -7.08 -22.32
N THR A 641 -2.58 -5.78 -22.39
CA THR A 641 -3.05 -5.09 -23.61
C THR A 641 -1.97 -4.13 -24.09
N GLU A 642 -1.27 -4.50 -25.15
CA GLU A 642 -0.53 -3.57 -26.01
C GLU A 642 -1.39 -3.24 -27.23
N GLY A 643 -1.50 -1.97 -27.59
CA GLY A 643 -2.02 -1.54 -28.90
C GLY A 643 -3.46 -1.92 -29.24
N GLY A 644 -4.37 -2.01 -28.26
CA GLY A 644 -5.81 -2.18 -28.53
C GLY A 644 -6.24 -3.55 -29.11
N ARG A 645 -5.34 -4.54 -29.19
CA ARG A 645 -5.70 -5.94 -29.47
C ARG A 645 -5.62 -6.76 -28.18
N ARG A 646 -6.67 -7.53 -27.86
CA ARG A 646 -6.60 -8.61 -26.86
C ARG A 646 -5.59 -9.64 -27.36
N ILE A 647 -4.35 -9.56 -26.89
CA ILE A 647 -3.35 -10.60 -27.08
C ILE A 647 -3.45 -11.59 -25.91
N SER A 648 -3.15 -12.85 -26.25
CA SER A 648 -3.15 -14.10 -25.51
C SER A 648 -2.85 -14.06 -24.00
N PRO A 649 -3.23 -15.11 -23.24
CA PRO A 649 -2.80 -15.31 -21.85
C PRO A 649 -1.31 -15.03 -21.68
N CYS A 650 -0.94 -14.45 -20.52
CA CYS A 650 0.44 -14.16 -20.12
C CYS A 650 1.34 -15.32 -20.57
N PRO A 651 2.34 -15.11 -21.44
CA PRO A 651 3.07 -16.21 -22.05
C PRO A 651 3.67 -17.07 -20.94
N LEU A 652 3.46 -18.39 -21.01
CA LEU A 652 3.86 -19.35 -19.97
C LEU A 652 5.33 -19.14 -19.56
N SER A 653 6.19 -18.75 -20.51
CA SER A 653 7.59 -18.39 -20.32
C SER A 653 7.84 -17.27 -19.29
N SER A 654 6.91 -16.32 -19.12
CA SER A 654 7.00 -15.22 -18.13
C SER A 654 6.75 -15.66 -16.68
N VAL A 655 6.19 -16.86 -16.48
CA VAL A 655 6.02 -17.50 -15.17
C VAL A 655 7.10 -18.57 -14.98
N VAL A 656 7.34 -19.39 -16.01
CA VAL A 656 8.22 -20.55 -15.96
C VAL A 656 9.69 -20.16 -15.85
N ARG A 657 10.16 -19.15 -16.59
CA ARG A 657 11.59 -18.77 -16.54
C ARG A 657 12.03 -18.27 -15.16
N PRO A 658 11.35 -17.30 -14.50
CA PRO A 658 11.72 -16.86 -13.16
C PRO A 658 11.63 -17.99 -12.13
N LEU A 659 10.62 -18.86 -12.24
CA LEU A 659 10.45 -20.00 -11.36
C LEU A 659 11.57 -21.03 -11.53
N ALA A 660 11.94 -21.36 -12.77
CA ALA A 660 13.04 -22.27 -13.06
C ALA A 660 14.38 -21.74 -12.52
N VAL A 661 14.68 -20.45 -12.74
CA VAL A 661 15.89 -19.81 -12.18
C VAL A 661 15.87 -19.86 -10.65
N ALA A 662 14.74 -19.58 -10.02
CA ALA A 662 14.61 -19.65 -8.57
C ALA A 662 14.79 -21.08 -8.03
N LEU A 663 14.25 -22.10 -8.71
CA LEU A 663 14.41 -23.50 -8.34
C LEU A 663 15.85 -23.99 -8.52
N ILE A 664 16.53 -23.59 -9.61
CA ILE A 664 17.96 -23.89 -9.82
C ILE A 664 18.80 -23.25 -8.71
N ALA A 665 18.58 -21.96 -8.43
CA ALA A 665 19.31 -21.25 -7.38
C ALA A 665 19.06 -21.83 -5.98
N ALA A 666 17.81 -22.24 -5.69
CA ALA A 666 17.49 -22.93 -4.45
C ALA A 666 18.12 -24.32 -4.38
N GLY A 667 18.15 -25.07 -5.48
CA GLY A 667 18.82 -26.37 -5.57
C GLY A 667 20.33 -26.25 -5.33
N LEU A 668 20.98 -25.24 -5.90
CA LEU A 668 22.40 -24.95 -5.65
C LEU A 668 22.65 -24.55 -4.20
N ALA A 669 21.79 -23.70 -3.62
CA ALA A 669 21.89 -23.33 -2.20
C ALA A 669 21.69 -24.55 -1.28
N PHE A 670 20.80 -25.48 -1.66
CA PHE A 670 20.50 -26.71 -0.93
C PHE A 670 21.51 -27.84 -1.15
N ALA A 671 22.37 -27.72 -2.17
CA ALA A 671 23.27 -28.79 -2.60
C ALA A 671 24.16 -29.36 -1.47
N PRO A 672 24.77 -28.55 -0.57
CA PRO A 672 25.57 -29.11 0.53
C PRO A 672 24.77 -30.03 1.44
N GLN A 673 23.50 -29.71 1.71
CA GLN A 673 22.62 -30.55 2.50
C GLN A 673 22.22 -31.81 1.74
N ALA A 674 21.92 -31.69 0.44
CA ALA A 674 21.55 -32.84 -0.39
C ALA A 674 22.69 -33.86 -0.50
N VAL A 675 23.92 -33.40 -0.68
CA VAL A 675 25.12 -34.26 -0.72
C VAL A 675 25.31 -35.00 0.60
N GLN A 676 25.20 -34.30 1.74
CA GLN A 676 25.31 -34.94 3.05
C GLN A 676 24.17 -35.94 3.29
N SER A 677 22.92 -35.57 2.98
CA SER A 677 21.77 -36.45 3.18
C SER A 677 21.78 -37.67 2.25
N ALA A 678 22.46 -37.60 1.10
CA ALA A 678 22.70 -38.76 0.24
C ALA A 678 23.79 -39.69 0.81
N ALA A 679 24.82 -39.12 1.44
CA ALA A 679 25.86 -39.88 2.13
C ALA A 679 25.38 -40.52 3.45
N ASP A 680 24.44 -39.87 4.13
CA ASP A 680 23.79 -40.37 5.34
C ASP A 680 22.26 -40.18 5.29
N PRO A 681 21.53 -41.14 4.69
CA PRO A 681 20.08 -41.09 4.62
C PRO A 681 19.39 -41.17 5.99
N SER A 682 20.07 -41.71 7.01
CA SER A 682 19.48 -41.98 8.33
C SER A 682 19.16 -40.69 9.11
N SER A 683 19.99 -39.66 8.96
CA SER A 683 19.78 -38.33 9.57
C SER A 683 18.73 -37.46 8.87
N SER A 684 18.19 -37.91 7.73
CA SER A 684 17.21 -37.15 6.93
C SER A 684 15.91 -37.94 6.69
N LEU A 685 15.90 -38.84 5.70
CA LEU A 685 14.73 -39.65 5.34
C LEU A 685 14.41 -40.72 6.41
N GLY A 686 15.44 -41.17 7.14
CA GLY A 686 15.31 -42.08 8.28
C GLY A 686 15.06 -41.39 9.63
N HIS A 687 14.82 -40.07 9.67
CA HIS A 687 14.73 -39.34 10.92
C HIS A 687 13.56 -39.82 11.78
N ILE A 688 13.79 -40.02 13.09
CA ILE A 688 12.83 -40.66 14.01
C ILE A 688 11.49 -39.93 14.09
N TRP A 689 11.47 -38.62 13.81
CA TRP A 689 10.23 -37.83 13.74
C TRP A 689 9.35 -38.22 12.56
N LEU A 690 9.94 -38.53 11.41
CA LEU A 690 9.19 -38.96 10.22
C LEU A 690 8.72 -40.40 10.40
N GLN A 691 9.57 -41.28 10.93
CA GLN A 691 9.22 -42.67 11.20
C GLN A 691 8.12 -42.79 12.27
N GLY A 692 8.16 -41.93 13.30
CA GLY A 692 7.18 -41.90 14.38
C GLY A 692 5.97 -41.01 14.13
N TRP A 693 5.84 -40.39 12.94
CA TRP A 693 4.73 -39.47 12.68
C TRP A 693 3.41 -40.23 12.49
N ASN A 694 2.40 -39.90 13.29
CA ASN A 694 1.07 -40.48 13.19
C ASN A 694 0.02 -39.43 13.62
N PRO A 695 -1.06 -39.20 12.84
CA PRO A 695 -2.11 -38.25 13.24
C PRO A 695 -2.77 -38.61 14.58
N ALA A 696 -2.78 -39.89 14.98
CA ALA A 696 -3.29 -40.31 16.29
C ALA A 696 -2.47 -39.75 17.47
N ASN A 697 -1.17 -39.44 17.25
CA ASN A 697 -0.30 -38.87 18.29
C ASN A 697 -0.83 -37.53 18.80
N ALA A 698 -1.63 -36.81 18.01
CA ALA A 698 -2.25 -35.54 18.38
C ALA A 698 -3.04 -35.61 19.69
N LEU A 699 -3.67 -36.75 19.96
CA LEU A 699 -4.49 -37.00 21.15
C LEU A 699 -3.73 -37.77 22.25
N GLN A 700 -2.53 -38.27 21.95
CA GLN A 700 -1.72 -39.03 22.88
C GLN A 700 -0.83 -38.12 23.74
N ARG A 701 -0.45 -38.63 24.90
CA ARG A 701 0.47 -37.99 25.85
C ARG A 701 1.59 -38.90 26.35
N SER A 702 1.57 -40.18 25.97
CA SER A 702 2.55 -41.18 26.38
C SER A 702 3.10 -41.86 25.13
N PHE A 703 4.42 -42.00 25.04
CA PHE A 703 5.09 -42.54 23.85
C PHE A 703 6.25 -43.43 24.27
N VAL A 704 6.48 -44.49 23.50
CA VAL A 704 7.67 -45.34 23.62
C VAL A 704 8.38 -45.32 22.28
N ASN A 705 9.64 -44.88 22.27
CA ASN A 705 10.45 -44.79 21.05
C ASN A 705 11.92 -45.16 21.35
N LEU A 706 12.83 -44.89 20.40
CA LEU A 706 14.26 -45.19 20.54
C LEU A 706 14.95 -44.41 21.67
N GLU A 707 14.41 -43.25 22.05
CA GLU A 707 14.89 -42.39 23.13
C GLU A 707 14.22 -42.68 24.48
N GLY A 708 13.45 -43.78 24.56
CA GLY A 708 12.84 -44.27 25.79
C GLY A 708 11.33 -44.04 25.90
N VAL A 709 10.86 -43.98 27.15
CA VAL A 709 9.46 -43.79 27.53
C VAL A 709 9.22 -42.33 27.92
N PHE A 710 8.33 -41.65 27.21
CA PHE A 710 7.95 -40.26 27.48
C PHE A 710 6.52 -40.17 27.98
N ASN A 711 6.32 -39.51 29.12
CA ASN A 711 4.99 -39.21 29.67
C ASN A 711 4.82 -37.71 29.83
N TYR A 712 3.92 -37.13 29.04
CA TYR A 712 3.67 -35.69 29.00
C TYR A 712 2.38 -35.30 29.75
N PRO A 713 2.33 -34.09 30.33
CA PRO A 713 1.14 -33.61 31.03
C PRO A 713 -0.03 -33.27 30.10
N TRP A 714 0.24 -32.92 28.84
CA TRP A 714 -0.77 -32.52 27.85
C TRP A 714 -0.80 -33.50 26.67
N PRO A 715 -1.89 -33.61 25.91
CA PRO A 715 -1.84 -34.15 24.56
C PRO A 715 -0.94 -33.32 23.64
N VAL A 716 -0.26 -33.96 22.69
CA VAL A 716 0.72 -33.30 21.80
C VAL A 716 0.12 -32.12 21.02
N ALA A 717 -1.10 -32.26 20.48
CA ALA A 717 -1.74 -31.19 19.74
C ALA A 717 -1.98 -29.94 20.60
N LEU A 718 -2.46 -30.14 21.83
CA LEU A 718 -2.71 -29.03 22.76
C LEU A 718 -1.41 -28.35 23.21
N PHE A 719 -0.33 -29.13 23.38
CA PHE A 719 0.99 -28.57 23.65
C PHE A 719 1.47 -27.66 22.51
N TYR A 720 1.34 -28.09 21.25
CA TYR A 720 1.75 -27.27 20.10
C TYR A 720 0.79 -26.14 19.74
N ALA A 721 -0.40 -26.07 20.35
CA ALA A 721 -1.31 -24.93 20.24
C ALA A 721 -0.93 -23.76 21.17
N ARG A 722 -0.03 -23.98 22.16
CA ARG A 722 0.42 -22.97 23.12
C ARG A 722 0.91 -21.65 22.52
N PRO A 723 1.54 -21.59 21.33
CA PRO A 723 1.90 -20.31 20.71
C PRO A 723 0.75 -19.30 20.56
N ALA A 724 -0.52 -19.75 20.57
CA ALA A 724 -1.69 -18.88 20.47
C ALA A 724 -2.15 -18.27 21.82
N PHE A 725 -1.72 -18.81 22.96
CA PHE A 725 -2.28 -18.44 24.27
C PHE A 725 -1.32 -18.55 25.46
N HIS A 726 -0.05 -18.88 25.29
CA HIS A 726 0.90 -19.01 26.40
C HIS A 726 1.92 -17.86 26.41
N PRO A 727 2.13 -17.16 27.54
CA PRO A 727 2.92 -15.92 27.60
C PRO A 727 4.40 -16.07 27.21
N PHE A 728 4.94 -17.30 27.22
CA PHE A 728 6.26 -17.59 26.67
C PHE A 728 6.37 -17.34 25.15
N PHE A 729 5.26 -17.42 24.41
CA PHE A 729 5.18 -17.14 22.98
C PHE A 729 4.38 -15.87 22.70
N LEU A 730 3.15 -15.82 23.21
CA LEU A 730 2.20 -14.74 23.05
C LEU A 730 1.28 -14.68 24.28
N SER A 731 1.23 -13.53 24.96
CA SER A 731 0.37 -13.37 26.14
C SER A 731 -1.11 -13.65 25.83
N PRO A 732 -1.87 -14.34 26.72
CA PRO A 732 -3.32 -14.52 26.57
C PRO A 732 -4.10 -13.22 26.32
N ILE A 733 -3.58 -12.08 26.78
CA ILE A 733 -4.18 -10.75 26.53
C ILE A 733 -4.29 -10.46 25.03
N PHE A 734 -3.41 -11.02 24.20
CA PHE A 734 -3.41 -10.87 22.75
C PHE A 734 -4.22 -11.94 22.02
N THR A 735 -4.70 -12.99 22.69
CA THR A 735 -5.50 -14.06 22.07
C THR A 735 -6.78 -13.53 21.42
N PRO A 736 -7.55 -12.57 22.01
CA PRO A 736 -8.69 -11.97 21.32
C PRO A 736 -8.29 -11.27 20.01
N ALA A 737 -7.17 -10.56 19.99
CA ALA A 737 -6.66 -9.92 18.78
C ALA A 737 -6.22 -10.96 17.73
N LEU A 738 -5.60 -12.06 18.14
CA LEU A 738 -5.28 -13.19 17.26
C LEU A 738 -6.54 -13.77 16.60
N VAL A 739 -7.58 -14.05 17.39
CA VAL A 739 -8.86 -14.60 16.91
C VAL A 739 -9.54 -13.64 15.93
N ILE A 740 -9.55 -12.33 16.22
CA ILE A 740 -10.08 -11.32 15.29
C ILE A 740 -9.27 -11.28 14.00
N GLY A 741 -7.94 -11.33 14.08
CA GLY A 741 -7.06 -11.37 12.91
C GLY A 741 -7.33 -12.59 12.02
N LEU A 742 -7.43 -13.78 12.63
CA LEU A 742 -7.84 -15.03 11.97
C LEU A 742 -9.23 -14.90 11.33
N GLY A 743 -10.20 -14.34 12.05
CA GLY A 743 -11.56 -14.12 11.55
C GLY A 743 -11.60 -13.17 10.35
N ILE A 744 -10.79 -12.11 10.33
CA ILE A 744 -10.69 -11.18 9.20
C ILE A 744 -10.15 -11.89 7.95
N VAL A 745 -9.04 -12.63 8.08
CA VAL A 745 -8.45 -13.34 6.94
C VAL A 745 -9.33 -14.51 6.48
N GLY A 746 -9.94 -15.24 7.42
CA GLY A 746 -10.88 -16.32 7.15
C GLY A 746 -12.17 -15.85 6.47
N MET A 747 -12.77 -14.75 6.91
CA MET A 747 -13.95 -14.19 6.26
C MET A 747 -13.63 -13.67 4.85
N ALA A 748 -12.44 -13.09 4.66
CA ALA A 748 -12.00 -12.65 3.35
C ALA A 748 -11.83 -13.81 2.36
N LEU A 749 -11.35 -14.98 2.82
CA LEU A 749 -11.31 -16.21 2.03
C LEU A 749 -12.71 -16.60 1.53
N VAL A 750 -13.71 -16.59 2.42
CA VAL A 750 -15.10 -16.92 2.08
C VAL A 750 -15.68 -15.93 1.06
N LYS A 751 -15.41 -14.63 1.26
CA LYS A 751 -15.94 -13.54 0.41
C LYS A 751 -15.11 -13.28 -0.86
N ARG A 752 -14.01 -14.03 -1.07
CA ARG A 752 -13.03 -13.82 -2.16
C ARG A 752 -12.54 -12.36 -2.27
N GLU A 753 -12.28 -11.74 -1.12
CA GLU A 753 -11.76 -10.38 -1.05
C GLU A 753 -10.23 -10.33 -1.22
N GLY A 754 -9.66 -9.15 -1.44
CA GLY A 754 -8.23 -8.99 -1.74
C GLY A 754 -7.31 -9.72 -0.75
N ILE A 755 -7.53 -9.56 0.56
CA ILE A 755 -6.71 -10.19 1.62
C ILE A 755 -6.81 -11.72 1.70
N ALA A 756 -7.78 -12.34 1.01
CA ALA A 756 -7.80 -13.80 0.82
C ALA A 756 -6.51 -14.33 0.19
N GLY A 757 -5.86 -13.51 -0.65
CA GLY A 757 -4.58 -13.88 -1.24
C GLY A 757 -3.44 -14.05 -0.23
N ALA A 758 -3.55 -13.48 0.99
CA ALA A 758 -2.58 -13.65 2.07
C ALA A 758 -2.72 -14.98 2.80
N ALA A 759 -3.85 -15.67 2.67
CA ALA A 759 -4.19 -16.82 3.49
C ALA A 759 -3.19 -17.98 3.41
N PRO A 760 -2.60 -18.32 2.24
CA PRO A 760 -1.54 -19.33 2.22
C PRO A 760 -0.38 -18.98 3.15
N LEU A 761 0.03 -17.71 3.24
CA LEU A 761 1.11 -17.29 4.15
C LEU A 761 0.67 -17.19 5.61
N LEU A 762 -0.52 -16.65 5.89
CA LEU A 762 -0.94 -16.32 7.25
C LEU A 762 -1.65 -17.48 7.96
N ILE A 763 -2.35 -18.35 7.22
CA ILE A 763 -3.07 -19.51 7.74
C ILE A 763 -2.39 -20.81 7.31
N GLY A 764 -1.98 -20.91 6.04
CA GLY A 764 -1.36 -22.12 5.50
C GLY A 764 -0.01 -22.43 6.14
N TRP A 765 0.83 -21.42 6.43
CA TRP A 765 2.10 -21.61 7.16
C TRP A 765 1.87 -22.24 8.54
N PRO A 766 1.18 -21.60 9.50
CA PRO A 766 1.08 -22.17 10.84
C PRO A 766 0.32 -23.50 10.80
N LEU A 767 -0.66 -23.67 9.90
CA LEU A 767 -1.38 -24.94 9.77
C LEU A 767 -0.47 -26.09 9.32
N ALA A 768 0.34 -25.90 8.28
CA ALA A 768 1.21 -26.95 7.76
C ALA A 768 2.20 -27.46 8.82
N GLN A 769 2.81 -26.54 9.57
CA GLN A 769 3.75 -26.88 10.63
C GLN A 769 3.05 -27.44 11.88
N TYR A 770 1.88 -26.90 12.24
CA TYR A 770 1.10 -27.40 13.38
C TYR A 770 0.63 -28.83 13.15
N MET A 771 0.12 -29.15 11.95
CA MET A 771 -0.32 -30.51 11.62
C MET A 771 0.84 -31.51 11.69
N PHE A 772 2.04 -31.10 11.26
CA PHE A 772 3.22 -31.94 11.40
C PHE A 772 3.59 -32.15 12.87
N LEU A 773 3.71 -31.07 13.65
CA LEU A 773 4.08 -31.13 15.06
C LEU A 773 3.04 -31.87 15.92
N ALA A 774 1.76 -31.75 15.60
CA ALA A 774 0.71 -32.49 16.29
C ALA A 774 0.86 -34.01 16.08
N GLY A 775 1.50 -34.45 15.01
CA GLY A 775 1.69 -35.87 14.69
C GLY A 775 3.01 -36.48 15.17
N ILE A 776 3.96 -35.72 15.72
CA ILE A 776 5.23 -36.28 16.24
C ILE A 776 5.09 -36.75 17.70
N PRO A 777 5.87 -37.74 18.16
CA PRO A 777 5.75 -38.28 19.52
C PRO A 777 6.55 -37.48 20.58
N TYR A 778 6.69 -36.15 20.40
CA TYR A 778 7.54 -35.31 21.25
C TYR A 778 6.87 -33.98 21.62
N GLN A 779 7.11 -33.49 22.84
CA GLN A 779 6.75 -32.13 23.26
C GLN A 779 8.00 -31.30 23.54
N ASN A 780 8.31 -30.38 22.63
CA ASN A 780 9.40 -29.43 22.82
C ASN A 780 8.95 -28.01 22.44
N SER A 781 9.07 -27.09 23.38
CA SER A 781 8.65 -25.69 23.19
C SER A 781 9.46 -24.99 22.09
N ARG A 782 10.68 -25.44 21.82
CA ARG A 782 11.54 -24.94 20.73
C ARG A 782 10.92 -25.14 19.36
N TYR A 783 10.31 -26.30 19.10
CA TYR A 783 9.74 -26.60 17.78
C TYR A 783 8.51 -25.74 17.47
N ALA A 784 7.75 -25.38 18.51
CA ALA A 784 6.57 -24.53 18.39
C ALA A 784 6.91 -23.09 17.94
N LEU A 785 8.17 -22.66 18.04
CA LEU A 785 8.63 -21.34 17.60
C LEU A 785 8.33 -21.09 16.11
N ALA A 786 8.39 -22.12 15.28
CA ALA A 786 8.18 -21.99 13.83
C ALA A 786 6.76 -21.46 13.48
N LEU A 787 5.79 -21.66 14.38
CA LEU A 787 4.40 -21.20 14.24
C LEU A 787 4.23 -19.70 14.56
N VAL A 788 5.15 -19.11 15.32
CA VAL A 788 4.99 -17.79 15.92
C VAL A 788 4.91 -16.65 14.91
N PRO A 789 5.75 -16.56 13.86
CA PRO A 789 5.74 -15.41 12.96
C PRO A 789 4.36 -15.09 12.36
N PRO A 790 3.67 -16.03 11.68
CA PRO A 790 2.35 -15.74 11.10
C PRO A 790 1.28 -15.48 12.17
N LEU A 791 1.34 -16.13 13.34
CA LEU A 791 0.41 -15.89 14.44
C LEU A 791 0.53 -14.46 14.97
N ILE A 792 1.75 -13.96 15.18
CA ILE A 792 2.00 -12.59 15.63
C ILE A 792 1.56 -11.56 14.57
N VAL A 793 1.73 -11.85 13.28
CA VAL A 793 1.20 -11.00 12.21
C VAL A 793 -0.33 -10.93 12.27
N LEU A 794 -1.02 -12.07 12.45
CA LEU A 794 -2.47 -12.13 12.62
C LEU A 794 -2.93 -11.35 13.86
N THR A 795 -2.22 -11.47 14.98
CA THR A 795 -2.46 -10.66 16.18
C THR A 795 -2.34 -9.17 15.89
N GLY A 796 -1.33 -8.74 15.14
CA GLY A 796 -1.17 -7.35 14.72
C GLY A 796 -2.35 -6.84 13.88
N ILE A 797 -2.87 -7.68 12.98
CA ILE A 797 -4.07 -7.37 12.16
C ILE A 797 -5.28 -7.14 13.06
N GLY A 798 -5.56 -8.06 14.00
CA GLY A 798 -6.71 -7.92 14.89
C GLY A 798 -6.56 -6.80 15.91
N ALA A 799 -5.34 -6.53 16.40
CA ALA A 799 -5.06 -5.39 17.27
C ALA A 799 -5.35 -4.06 16.55
N ASN A 800 -4.96 -3.94 15.27
CA ASN A 800 -5.31 -2.77 14.47
C ASN A 800 -6.83 -2.68 14.22
N ALA A 801 -7.54 -3.81 14.05
CA ALA A 801 -8.99 -3.80 13.92
C ALA A 801 -9.67 -3.25 15.19
N LEU A 802 -9.27 -3.76 16.37
CA LEU A 802 -9.72 -3.25 17.67
C LEU A 802 -9.45 -1.76 17.83
N TRP A 803 -8.25 -1.31 17.44
CA TRP A 803 -7.87 0.10 17.45
C TRP A 803 -8.78 0.98 16.57
N THR A 804 -9.17 0.49 15.38
CA THR A 804 -10.04 1.24 14.47
C THR A 804 -11.48 1.33 14.95
N VAL A 805 -11.96 0.33 15.71
CA VAL A 805 -13.29 0.32 16.32
C VAL A 805 -13.32 1.22 17.57
N ALA A 806 -12.22 1.30 18.32
CA ALA A 806 -12.07 2.20 19.46
C ALA A 806 -12.01 3.68 19.00
N ARG A 807 -13.19 4.31 18.91
CA ARG A 807 -13.33 5.73 18.54
C ARG A 807 -13.07 6.70 19.70
N SER A 808 -13.29 6.28 20.95
CA SER A 808 -13.06 7.11 22.13
C SER A 808 -11.60 7.10 22.58
N ARG A 809 -11.16 8.21 23.21
CA ARG A 809 -9.83 8.32 23.82
C ARG A 809 -9.60 7.26 24.91
N TRP A 810 -10.64 6.95 25.69
CA TRP A 810 -10.59 5.95 26.76
C TRP A 810 -10.45 4.53 26.22
N GLY A 811 -11.20 4.16 25.18
CA GLY A 811 -11.08 2.84 24.55
C GLY A 811 -9.67 2.61 24.00
N ARG A 812 -9.06 3.65 23.42
CA ARG A 812 -7.66 3.59 22.95
C ARG A 812 -6.65 3.49 24.09
N ALA A 813 -6.85 4.22 25.18
CA ALA A 813 -6.00 4.13 26.37
C ALA A 813 -6.03 2.72 26.98
N VAL A 814 -7.22 2.10 27.09
CA VAL A 814 -7.37 0.72 27.57
C VAL A 814 -6.64 -0.27 26.66
N LEU A 815 -6.76 -0.13 25.34
CA LEU A 815 -6.04 -1.00 24.40
C LEU A 815 -4.51 -0.84 24.52
N LEU A 816 -4.01 0.38 24.73
CA LEU A 816 -2.57 0.62 24.96
C LEU A 816 -2.10 0.02 26.28
N ALA A 817 -2.86 0.21 27.37
CA ALA A 817 -2.55 -0.36 28.67
C ALA A 817 -2.54 -1.88 28.64
N ALA A 818 -3.57 -2.50 28.04
CA ALA A 818 -3.63 -3.95 27.83
C ALA A 818 -2.45 -4.44 26.98
N GLY A 819 -2.10 -3.73 25.91
CA GLY A 819 -0.94 -4.03 25.09
C GLY A 819 0.37 -3.97 25.87
N ALA A 820 0.57 -2.93 26.69
CA ALA A 820 1.76 -2.77 27.53
C ALA A 820 1.86 -3.88 28.59
N ILE A 821 0.77 -4.19 29.29
CA ILE A 821 0.69 -5.29 30.27
C ILE A 821 0.97 -6.63 29.58
N GLY A 822 0.41 -6.86 28.39
CA GLY A 822 0.64 -8.06 27.60
C GLY A 822 2.12 -8.25 27.24
N VAL A 823 2.78 -7.19 26.74
CA VAL A 823 4.21 -7.22 26.41
C VAL A 823 5.06 -7.39 27.66
N ALA A 824 4.77 -6.67 28.74
CA ALA A 824 5.48 -6.81 30.02
C ALA A 824 5.36 -8.24 30.57
N GLY A 825 4.17 -8.84 30.48
CA GLY A 825 3.94 -10.24 30.84
C GLY A 825 4.75 -11.21 29.99
N MET A 826 4.84 -10.99 28.67
CA MET A 826 5.69 -11.79 27.78
C MET A 826 7.17 -11.69 28.14
N LEU A 827 7.66 -10.47 28.42
CA LEU A 827 9.04 -10.24 28.83
C LEU A 827 9.35 -10.89 30.17
N PHE A 828 8.45 -10.75 31.16
CA PHE A 828 8.60 -11.36 32.48
C PHE A 828 8.64 -12.89 32.38
N TRP A 829 7.69 -13.50 31.66
CA TRP A 829 7.68 -14.95 31.46
C TRP A 829 8.85 -15.43 30.62
N GLY A 830 9.24 -14.69 29.59
CA GLY A 830 10.42 -14.96 28.79
C GLY A 830 11.69 -14.96 29.62
N TRP A 831 11.89 -13.93 30.46
CA TRP A 831 12.99 -13.85 31.40
C TRP A 831 12.98 -15.03 32.38
N ARG A 832 11.86 -15.24 33.09
CA ARG A 832 11.71 -16.34 34.05
C ARG A 832 12.03 -17.71 33.44
N THR A 833 11.44 -18.03 32.28
CA THR A 833 11.64 -19.35 31.64
C THR A 833 13.05 -19.49 31.06
N THR A 834 13.63 -18.41 30.51
CA THR A 834 15.01 -18.42 30.00
C THR A 834 16.03 -18.60 31.13
N LEU A 835 15.77 -18.03 32.31
CA LEU A 835 16.57 -18.34 33.50
C LEU A 835 16.38 -19.78 33.94
N ALA A 836 15.13 -20.21 34.07
CA ALA A 836 14.78 -21.51 34.62
C ALA A 836 15.20 -22.70 33.75
N SER A 837 15.31 -22.51 32.43
CA SER A 837 15.65 -23.60 31.51
C SER A 837 17.13 -23.58 31.12
N PRO A 838 17.63 -22.84 30.12
CA PRO A 838 19.02 -23.01 29.66
C PRO A 838 20.09 -22.54 30.64
N ILE A 839 19.89 -21.42 31.33
CA ILE A 839 20.94 -20.81 32.17
C ILE A 839 21.12 -21.60 33.46
N GLN A 840 20.04 -21.92 34.18
CA GLN A 840 20.11 -22.73 35.40
C GLN A 840 20.58 -24.15 35.12
N LEU A 841 20.10 -24.80 34.05
CA LEU A 841 20.61 -26.14 33.68
C LEU A 841 22.11 -26.09 33.37
N LYS A 842 22.58 -25.08 32.63
CA LYS A 842 24.01 -24.89 32.38
C LYS A 842 24.81 -24.71 33.67
N GLN A 843 24.33 -23.88 34.59
CA GLN A 843 25.01 -23.64 35.86
C GLN A 843 25.07 -24.92 36.71
N ALA A 844 23.96 -25.66 36.80
CA ALA A 844 23.93 -26.95 37.48
C ALA A 844 24.89 -27.97 36.85
N ASP A 845 24.92 -28.09 35.52
CA ASP A 845 25.85 -28.96 34.80
C ASP A 845 27.32 -28.58 35.05
N LEU A 846 27.65 -27.28 35.04
CA LEU A 846 29.00 -26.80 35.32
C LEU A 846 29.42 -27.07 36.77
N GLU A 847 28.50 -26.89 37.72
CA GLU A 847 28.74 -27.19 39.13
C GLU A 847 28.98 -28.67 39.36
N THR A 848 28.15 -29.54 38.75
CA THR A 848 28.32 -30.99 38.81
C THR A 848 29.60 -31.42 38.12
N ALA A 849 29.92 -30.92 36.93
CA ALA A 849 31.15 -31.25 36.22
C ALA A 849 32.41 -30.86 37.01
N ARG A 850 32.43 -29.68 37.64
CA ARG A 850 33.53 -29.25 38.52
C ARG A 850 33.60 -30.06 39.81
N TRP A 851 32.46 -30.50 40.34
CA TRP A 851 32.42 -31.40 41.48
C TRP A 851 33.03 -32.76 41.12
N VAL A 852 32.62 -33.37 39.99
CA VAL A 852 33.23 -34.62 39.48
C VAL A 852 34.74 -34.46 39.28
N GLN A 853 35.19 -33.36 38.67
CA GLN A 853 36.63 -33.07 38.50
C GLN A 853 37.41 -33.06 39.81
N ARG A 854 36.81 -32.65 40.93
CA ARG A 854 37.48 -32.65 42.24
C ARG A 854 37.48 -34.02 42.92
N GLN A 855 36.53 -34.90 42.58
CA GLN A 855 36.40 -36.23 43.20
C GLN A 855 37.19 -37.30 42.45
N VAL A 856 37.53 -37.06 41.18
CA VAL A 856 38.13 -38.05 40.29
C VAL A 856 39.61 -37.72 40.02
N PRO A 857 40.53 -38.71 40.06
CA PRO A 857 41.94 -38.51 39.69
C PRO A 857 42.11 -37.98 38.26
N ALA A 858 43.16 -37.19 38.02
CA ALA A 858 43.36 -36.51 36.73
C ALA A 858 43.57 -37.47 35.54
N ASP A 859 44.09 -38.67 35.80
CA ASP A 859 44.34 -39.73 34.82
C ASP A 859 43.17 -40.71 34.66
N ALA A 860 42.11 -40.58 35.47
CA ALA A 860 40.96 -41.49 35.44
C ALA A 860 40.04 -41.24 34.23
N ARG A 861 39.33 -42.30 33.83
CA ARG A 861 38.31 -42.28 32.78
C ARG A 861 36.93 -42.02 33.40
N VAL A 862 36.12 -41.15 32.81
CA VAL A 862 34.76 -40.87 33.29
C VAL A 862 33.75 -41.28 32.24
N LEU A 863 32.96 -42.32 32.51
CA LEU A 863 31.76 -42.64 31.75
C LEU A 863 30.65 -41.71 32.22
N ALA A 864 30.04 -40.97 31.30
CA ALA A 864 28.99 -40.01 31.62
C ALA A 864 27.76 -40.22 30.74
N PHE A 865 26.58 -39.97 31.29
CA PHE A 865 25.33 -39.89 30.53
C PHE A 865 24.64 -38.57 30.82
N GLY A 866 24.32 -37.79 29.79
CA GLY A 866 23.73 -36.44 29.91
C GLY A 866 24.74 -35.32 30.22
N LEU A 867 25.79 -35.60 31.01
CA LEU A 867 26.82 -34.62 31.42
C LEU A 867 28.09 -34.63 30.53
N THR A 868 28.21 -35.61 29.63
CA THR A 868 29.42 -35.92 28.85
C THR A 868 30.01 -34.71 28.12
N ALA A 869 29.18 -33.95 27.41
CA ALA A 869 29.63 -32.81 26.62
C ALA A 869 30.18 -31.67 27.51
N THR A 870 29.55 -31.42 28.66
CA THR A 870 30.02 -30.42 29.63
C THR A 870 31.37 -30.83 30.24
N LEU A 871 31.53 -32.10 30.63
CA LEU A 871 32.80 -32.61 31.15
C LEU A 871 33.93 -32.46 30.12
N ARG A 872 33.71 -32.90 28.88
CA ARG A 872 34.69 -32.78 27.79
C ARG A 872 35.11 -31.35 27.49
N PHE A 873 34.19 -30.40 27.64
CA PHE A 873 34.43 -29.02 27.21
C PHE A 873 35.04 -28.15 28.31
N TYR A 874 34.61 -28.32 29.56
CA TYR A 874 34.97 -27.41 30.67
C TYR A 874 35.93 -28.02 31.69
N THR A 875 36.29 -29.29 31.54
CA THR A 875 37.23 -29.97 32.43
C THR A 875 38.31 -30.67 31.59
N PRO A 876 39.47 -30.98 32.19
CA PRO A 876 40.51 -31.77 31.51
C PRO A 876 40.22 -33.28 31.51
N LEU A 877 39.09 -33.73 32.08
CA LEU A 877 38.78 -35.15 32.25
C LEU A 877 38.52 -35.86 30.91
N GLU A 878 38.96 -37.11 30.79
CA GLU A 878 38.58 -37.98 29.67
C GLU A 878 37.16 -38.52 29.88
N ALA A 879 36.16 -37.75 29.42
CA ALA A 879 34.76 -38.17 29.48
C ALA A 879 34.34 -38.99 28.24
N ARG A 880 33.62 -40.10 28.44
CA ARG A 880 33.04 -40.94 27.38
C ARG A 880 31.53 -41.06 27.51
N GLU A 881 30.85 -41.15 26.37
CA GLU A 881 29.38 -41.16 26.32
C GLU A 881 28.86 -42.57 26.61
N PHE A 882 28.27 -42.74 27.79
CA PHE A 882 27.81 -44.02 28.30
C PHE A 882 26.68 -44.65 27.47
N PHE A 883 25.89 -43.81 26.78
CA PHE A 883 24.83 -44.28 25.89
C PHE A 883 25.34 -45.18 24.76
N ASN A 884 26.55 -44.91 24.24
CA ASN A 884 27.13 -45.61 23.09
C ASN A 884 27.82 -46.91 23.46
N GLU A 885 27.94 -47.22 24.75
CA GLU A 885 28.62 -48.42 25.22
C GLU A 885 27.65 -49.62 25.27
N THR A 886 28.21 -50.83 25.27
CA THR A 886 27.52 -52.10 25.53
C THR A 886 28.28 -52.85 26.62
N PRO A 887 27.70 -53.92 27.22
CA PRO A 887 28.43 -54.75 28.18
C PRO A 887 29.79 -55.23 27.65
N GLU A 888 29.87 -55.56 26.36
CA GLU A 888 31.10 -56.00 25.70
C GLU A 888 32.14 -54.88 25.58
N THR A 889 31.72 -53.67 25.17
CA THR A 889 32.65 -52.54 25.06
C THR A 889 33.08 -52.05 26.44
N LEU A 890 32.21 -52.08 27.44
CA LEU A 890 32.53 -51.76 28.83
C LEU A 890 33.54 -52.76 29.41
N ALA A 891 33.36 -54.05 29.18
CA ALA A 891 34.32 -55.06 29.60
C ALA A 891 35.71 -54.82 28.99
N ALA A 892 35.77 -54.51 27.68
CA ALA A 892 37.01 -54.17 27.00
C ALA A 892 37.66 -52.88 27.55
N LEU A 893 36.85 -51.88 27.93
CA LEU A 893 37.35 -50.64 28.51
C LEU A 893 37.94 -50.84 29.90
N LEU A 894 37.33 -51.70 30.72
CA LEU A 894 37.79 -51.94 32.09
C LEU A 894 39.04 -52.84 32.15
N ALA A 895 39.37 -53.55 31.07
CA ALA A 895 40.49 -54.48 31.01
C ALA A 895 41.89 -53.83 31.10
N ASP A 896 42.03 -52.52 30.87
CA ASP A 896 43.31 -51.80 30.95
C ASP A 896 43.72 -51.40 32.39
N GLY A 897 42.88 -51.71 33.40
CA GLY A 897 43.15 -51.43 34.81
C GLY A 897 43.08 -49.94 35.18
N ARG A 898 42.69 -49.07 34.25
CA ARG A 898 42.69 -47.62 34.48
C ARG A 898 41.50 -47.20 35.34
N PRO A 899 41.68 -46.38 36.40
CA PRO A 899 40.59 -45.97 37.28
C PRO A 899 39.43 -45.39 36.46
N THR A 900 38.25 -46.00 36.60
CA THR A 900 37.07 -45.60 35.81
C THR A 900 35.91 -45.26 36.74
N TYR A 901 35.27 -44.13 36.46
CA TYR A 901 34.14 -43.60 37.21
C TYR A 901 32.92 -43.48 36.30
N LEU A 902 31.74 -43.57 36.89
CA LEU A 902 30.45 -43.46 36.20
C LEU A 902 29.66 -42.31 36.81
N VAL A 903 29.19 -41.36 35.98
CA VAL A 903 28.30 -40.28 36.42
C VAL A 903 27.06 -40.20 35.54
N LEU A 904 25.89 -40.37 36.16
CA LEU A 904 24.59 -40.34 35.47
C LEU A 904 23.45 -40.03 36.44
N ASN A 905 22.31 -39.65 35.88
CA ASN A 905 21.08 -39.51 36.63
C ASN A 905 20.36 -40.86 36.69
N VAL A 906 20.47 -41.55 37.83
CA VAL A 906 19.95 -42.92 38.02
C VAL A 906 18.43 -42.94 37.86
N GLY A 907 17.74 -41.95 38.43
CA GLY A 907 16.29 -41.83 38.31
C GLY A 907 15.82 -41.71 36.85
N ASN A 908 16.50 -40.91 36.03
CA ASN A 908 16.19 -40.79 34.60
C ASN A 908 16.45 -42.10 33.85
N VAL A 909 17.56 -42.79 34.13
CA VAL A 909 17.91 -44.06 33.50
C VAL A 909 16.91 -45.16 33.84
N GLU A 910 16.49 -45.26 35.10
CA GLU A 910 15.54 -46.28 35.57
C GLU A 910 14.09 -46.00 35.16
N THR A 911 13.77 -44.79 34.67
CA THR A 911 12.40 -44.41 34.28
C THR A 911 12.26 -44.21 32.77
N GLN A 912 12.96 -43.24 32.19
CA GLN A 912 12.87 -42.94 30.76
C GLN A 912 13.57 -44.02 29.93
N TRP A 913 14.74 -44.50 30.35
CA TRP A 913 15.58 -45.40 29.55
C TRP A 913 15.38 -46.88 29.86
N GLN A 914 14.18 -47.25 30.32
CA GLN A 914 13.84 -48.64 30.62
C GLN A 914 14.04 -49.56 29.40
N GLY A 915 14.78 -50.65 29.59
CA GLY A 915 15.10 -51.62 28.55
C GLY A 915 16.05 -51.10 27.46
N ARG A 916 16.73 -49.98 27.68
CA ARG A 916 17.69 -49.38 26.73
C ARG A 916 19.12 -49.42 27.27
N SER A 917 20.08 -49.15 26.38
CA SER A 917 21.53 -49.23 26.65
C SER A 917 21.95 -48.64 28.01
N PRO A 918 21.59 -47.39 28.39
CA PRO A 918 22.00 -46.85 29.69
C PRO A 918 21.55 -47.68 30.89
N GLN A 919 20.33 -48.22 30.89
CA GLN A 919 19.82 -49.03 32.00
C GLN A 919 20.45 -50.42 32.01
N ILE A 920 20.54 -51.06 30.83
CA ILE A 920 21.18 -52.37 30.67
C ILE A 920 22.62 -52.31 31.17
N ASN A 921 23.36 -51.28 30.77
CA ASN A 921 24.75 -51.08 31.15
C ASN A 921 24.90 -50.73 32.64
N LEU A 922 23.99 -49.94 33.21
CA LEU A 922 23.99 -49.63 34.63
C LEU A 922 23.76 -50.89 35.47
N HIS A 923 22.78 -51.72 35.11
CA HIS A 923 22.52 -53.00 35.79
C HIS A 923 23.68 -53.97 35.63
N TRP A 924 24.25 -54.07 34.42
CA TRP A 924 25.43 -54.90 34.18
C TRP A 924 26.64 -54.46 35.05
N LEU A 925 26.90 -53.16 35.16
CA LEU A 925 27.97 -52.64 36.03
C LEU A 925 27.70 -52.89 37.52
N ARG A 926 26.45 -52.73 37.95
CA ARG A 926 26.03 -52.97 39.35
C ARG A 926 26.13 -54.44 39.73
N ASP A 927 25.66 -55.33 38.85
CA ASP A 927 25.50 -56.75 39.13
C ASP A 927 26.77 -57.57 38.80
N GLY A 928 27.71 -56.99 38.03
CA GLY A 928 28.99 -57.60 37.63
C GLY A 928 30.22 -57.02 38.35
N PRO A 929 30.97 -56.07 37.77
CA PRO A 929 32.17 -55.48 38.38
C PRO A 929 31.91 -54.84 39.76
N GLY A 930 30.73 -54.23 39.94
CA GLY A 930 30.31 -53.53 41.16
C GLY A 930 30.49 -52.01 41.06
N LEU A 931 29.63 -51.28 41.77
CA LEU A 931 29.64 -49.81 41.84
C LEU A 931 29.76 -49.35 43.29
N GLU A 932 30.75 -48.52 43.59
CA GLU A 932 30.90 -47.83 44.88
C GLU A 932 30.43 -46.38 44.72
N GLU A 933 29.41 -45.97 45.48
CA GLU A 933 28.89 -44.61 45.42
C GLU A 933 29.84 -43.63 46.12
N ILE A 934 30.29 -42.61 45.38
CA ILE A 934 31.13 -41.52 45.89
C ILE A 934 30.27 -40.35 46.41
N GLY A 935 29.12 -40.13 45.78
CA GLY A 935 28.11 -39.16 46.25
C GLY A 935 27.18 -38.68 45.14
N GLU A 936 26.31 -37.73 45.49
CA GLU A 936 25.28 -37.19 44.61
C GLU A 936 25.33 -35.66 44.51
N ARG A 937 25.05 -35.11 43.33
CA ARG A 937 24.98 -33.66 43.07
C ARG A 937 24.01 -33.34 41.92
N ASN A 938 23.00 -32.50 42.19
CA ASN A 938 22.02 -32.04 41.18
C ASN A 938 21.41 -33.20 40.38
N ASP A 939 20.92 -34.24 41.07
CA ASP A 939 20.32 -35.47 40.52
C ASP A 939 21.29 -36.39 39.74
N TYR A 940 22.60 -36.11 39.76
CA TYR A 940 23.63 -37.01 39.24
C TYR A 940 24.34 -37.74 40.38
N THR A 941 24.47 -39.05 40.25
CA THR A 941 25.24 -39.88 41.17
C THR A 941 26.58 -40.23 40.54
N LEU A 942 27.67 -40.08 41.29
CA LEU A 942 29.01 -40.48 40.89
C LEU A 942 29.37 -41.80 41.56
N TYR A 943 29.72 -42.78 40.75
CA TYR A 943 30.22 -44.07 41.19
C TYR A 943 31.68 -44.26 40.79
N ARG A 944 32.44 -44.95 41.63
CA ARG A 944 33.67 -45.63 41.23
C ARG A 944 33.31 -47.04 40.78
N ILE A 945 33.78 -47.43 39.59
CA ILE A 945 33.61 -48.79 39.11
C ILE A 945 34.66 -49.66 39.77
N LEU A 946 34.22 -50.72 40.45
CA LEU A 946 35.13 -51.68 41.07
C LEU A 946 35.72 -52.57 39.97
N GLN A 947 37.03 -52.75 39.99
CA GLN A 947 37.72 -53.69 39.10
C GLN A 947 37.90 -55.00 39.87
N GLN A 948 37.54 -56.12 39.23
CA GLN A 948 37.79 -57.46 39.77
C GLN A 948 39.24 -57.88 39.53
#